data_AF-A0A2H9SLM5-F1
#
_entry.id   AF-A0A2H9SLM5-F1
#
_cell.length_a   1.000
_cell.length_b   1.000
_cell.length_c   1.000
_cell.angle_alpha   90.00
_cell.angle_beta   90.00
_cell.angle_gamma   90.00
#
_symmetry.space_group_name_H-M   'P 1'
#
loop_
_entity.id
_entity.type
_entity.pdbx_description
1 polymer ?
#
loop_
_entity_poly.entity_id
_entity_poly.type
_entity_poly.pdbx_seq_one_letter_code
_entity_poly.pdbx_strand_id
1 'polypeptide(L)'
;MTKNDSFRFKKILSSLDLILLTGGASLILGLLSFSGMYALYPVLSWAYATFILSSAYEGQIYSENIKKAFQKLFRKGNLEHHVAKQYLLAHFPTETEDTDCPQFFKDYKAQLLLLTTYLHRELSEADKNKKERIFNTLQDMEYWFAHQLIHKPKETSAYAKSLQKWLQKEETAQKAAQERYKTLQYRLYFAKGFSLISAFFMGLSSTYLLVEAFEIIPFFAAIPFAFWPMLIIPMSLIAGRAYYYLIYNTVDDLVKNETIKALYQNLREDIKQGWNARTVFMTGMATFLVSLALALTVCTAGTWWTIATQGRPVFDWMKRLPSAIMGIVNPLISGLSAIFFNLLNTAESLELFYAAIRPQENSKTSIKAPAEQPQQSNAMTQVWTHLQATENIWQQLNPFRILLKLTITPLRALLFLGHLGSIALTANRMPGLSQIVSSLIALISEGFEDAHYFLDTHTHTATDNHEQCSYHLLEGKMYIEHAEFQTILAAHCQEESGHTHQDDIPTRLLNGLASPLYLLATLWDVWASQNNASSDSPKRVLSFTQAWNKQRGIPEKEQVPVSFMGSPSMHWQKEQALFLIERHAQQLAMASTGNDLAKEKIEQLHTLQDNIRKKKPQALALQLKNQAKVEVYGKHRFFNVGEVTETERFIAELPERIALRVPAA
;
A
#
# COMPACT_ATOMS: atom_id res chain seq x y z
N MET A 1 -7.10 7.46 -32.89
CA MET A 1 -6.53 6.87 -31.67
C MET A 1 -5.01 6.88 -31.80
N THR A 2 -4.34 7.73 -31.05
CA THR A 2 -2.89 7.99 -31.18
C THR A 2 -2.15 7.49 -29.94
N LYS A 3 -0.88 7.09 -30.02
CA LYS A 3 -0.21 6.29 -28.97
C LYS A 3 0.12 7.04 -27.66
N ASN A 4 -0.11 8.34 -27.56
CA ASN A 4 -0.21 9.06 -26.28
C ASN A 4 -1.49 8.64 -25.52
N ASP A 5 -2.53 8.23 -26.28
CA ASP A 5 -3.59 7.39 -25.78
C ASP A 5 -2.99 6.09 -25.28
N SER A 6 -2.07 5.33 -25.91
CA SER A 6 -1.69 4.00 -25.38
C SER A 6 -1.06 3.93 -23.98
N PHE A 7 -0.28 4.91 -23.50
CA PHE A 7 0.24 4.90 -22.12
C PHE A 7 -0.79 5.50 -21.15
N ARG A 8 -1.49 6.56 -21.56
CA ARG A 8 -2.67 7.06 -20.83
C ARG A 8 -3.79 6.03 -20.82
N PHE A 9 -3.91 5.17 -21.81
CA PHE A 9 -4.89 4.11 -22.04
C PHE A 9 -4.42 2.86 -21.35
N LYS A 10 -3.12 2.55 -21.25
CA LYS A 10 -2.67 1.51 -20.30
C LYS A 10 -2.94 1.95 -18.88
N LYS A 11 -2.71 3.22 -18.53
CA LYS A 11 -3.02 3.77 -17.21
C LYS A 11 -4.53 3.83 -16.97
N ILE A 12 -5.30 4.36 -17.91
CA ILE A 12 -6.77 4.44 -17.89
C ILE A 12 -7.38 3.05 -17.93
N LEU A 13 -6.90 2.12 -18.75
CA LEU A 13 -7.35 0.73 -18.81
C LEU A 13 -6.95 -0.02 -17.53
N SER A 14 -5.77 0.23 -16.95
CA SER A 14 -5.42 -0.35 -15.65
C SER A 14 -6.25 0.24 -14.51
N SER A 15 -6.60 1.54 -14.58
CA SER A 15 -7.47 2.19 -13.62
C SER A 15 -8.94 1.81 -13.80
N LEU A 16 -9.40 1.64 -15.04
CA LEU A 16 -10.73 1.15 -15.40
C LEU A 16 -10.85 -0.33 -15.04
N ASP A 17 -9.84 -1.15 -15.33
CA ASP A 17 -9.78 -2.54 -14.90
C ASP A 17 -9.86 -2.59 -13.37
N LEU A 18 -9.11 -1.77 -12.65
CA LEU A 18 -9.19 -1.69 -11.19
C LEU A 18 -10.60 -1.31 -10.73
N ILE A 19 -11.20 -0.26 -11.30
CA ILE A 19 -12.56 0.18 -10.95
C ILE A 19 -13.60 -0.91 -11.28
N LEU A 20 -13.50 -1.56 -12.44
CA LEU A 20 -14.42 -2.61 -12.88
C LEU A 20 -14.27 -3.89 -12.05
N LEU A 21 -13.04 -4.27 -11.71
CA LEU A 21 -12.75 -5.44 -10.89
C LEU A 21 -13.23 -5.24 -9.46
N THR A 22 -12.87 -4.11 -8.85
CA THR A 22 -13.36 -3.75 -7.52
C THR A 22 -14.87 -3.62 -7.53
N GLY A 23 -15.43 -2.80 -8.41
CA GLY A 23 -16.87 -2.56 -8.47
C GLY A 23 -17.67 -3.83 -8.75
N GLY A 24 -17.17 -4.71 -9.62
CA GLY A 24 -17.82 -5.99 -9.90
C GLY A 24 -17.71 -7.00 -8.76
N ALA A 25 -16.55 -7.10 -8.09
CA ALA A 25 -16.40 -7.94 -6.90
C ALA A 25 -17.30 -7.46 -5.75
N SER A 26 -17.31 -6.15 -5.48
CA SER A 26 -18.21 -5.52 -4.49
C SER A 26 -19.67 -5.76 -4.81
N LEU A 27 -20.07 -5.64 -6.08
CA LEU A 27 -21.44 -5.90 -6.50
C LEU A 27 -21.86 -7.34 -6.22
N ILE A 28 -20.98 -8.32 -6.49
CA ILE A 28 -21.27 -9.74 -6.25
C ILE A 28 -21.46 -10.02 -4.76
N LEU A 29 -20.56 -9.51 -3.92
CA LEU A 29 -20.67 -9.66 -2.46
C LEU A 29 -21.91 -8.94 -1.92
N GLY A 30 -22.20 -7.74 -2.43
CA GLY A 30 -23.43 -7.02 -2.13
C GLY A 30 -24.67 -7.84 -2.46
N LEU A 31 -24.73 -8.45 -3.66
CA LEU A 31 -25.87 -9.30 -4.06
C LEU A 31 -26.01 -10.54 -3.19
N LEU A 32 -24.90 -11.16 -2.80
CA LEU A 32 -24.91 -12.28 -1.86
C LEU A 32 -25.44 -11.85 -0.50
N SER A 33 -24.99 -10.71 0.02
CA SER A 33 -25.45 -10.17 1.30
C SER A 33 -26.92 -9.75 1.26
N PHE A 34 -27.37 -9.17 0.14
CA PHE A 34 -28.78 -8.90 -0.11
C PHE A 34 -29.59 -10.20 -0.05
N SER A 35 -29.16 -11.21 -0.80
CA SER A 35 -29.90 -12.47 -0.91
C SER A 35 -29.97 -13.20 0.43
N GLY A 36 -28.88 -13.21 1.20
CA GLY A 36 -28.82 -13.79 2.54
C GLY A 36 -29.76 -13.08 3.51
N MET A 37 -29.73 -11.73 3.53
CA MET A 37 -30.63 -10.96 4.38
C MET A 37 -32.10 -11.17 3.99
N TYR A 38 -32.40 -11.11 2.69
CA TYR A 38 -33.77 -11.25 2.20
C TYR A 38 -34.34 -12.66 2.43
N ALA A 39 -33.50 -13.70 2.34
CA ALA A 39 -33.89 -15.07 2.63
C ALA A 39 -34.21 -15.30 4.11
N LEU A 40 -33.46 -14.67 5.03
CA LEU A 40 -33.71 -14.77 6.47
C LEU A 40 -34.85 -13.86 6.94
N TYR A 41 -34.87 -12.64 6.44
CA TYR A 41 -35.86 -11.63 6.81
C TYR A 41 -36.25 -10.84 5.55
N PRO A 42 -37.40 -11.15 4.92
CA PRO A 42 -37.79 -10.62 3.61
C PRO A 42 -38.26 -9.16 3.69
N VAL A 43 -37.45 -8.29 4.28
CA VAL A 43 -37.66 -6.86 4.38
C VAL A 43 -36.63 -6.15 3.52
N LEU A 44 -37.14 -5.57 2.44
CA LEU A 44 -36.36 -5.00 1.35
C LEU A 44 -35.39 -3.91 1.83
N SER A 45 -35.79 -3.08 2.80
CA SER A 45 -34.93 -2.03 3.35
C SER A 45 -33.68 -2.58 4.03
N TRP A 46 -33.80 -3.72 4.73
CA TRP A 46 -32.66 -4.37 5.38
C TRP A 46 -31.75 -5.04 4.37
N ALA A 47 -32.32 -5.70 3.36
CA ALA A 47 -31.55 -6.31 2.28
C ALA A 47 -30.76 -5.25 1.47
N TYR A 48 -31.34 -4.07 1.21
CA TYR A 48 -30.60 -2.96 0.61
C TYR A 48 -29.53 -2.39 1.55
N ALA A 49 -29.80 -2.29 2.85
CA ALA A 49 -28.81 -1.82 3.81
C ALA A 49 -27.59 -2.76 3.85
N THR A 50 -27.81 -4.08 3.92
CA THR A 50 -26.72 -5.07 3.91
C THR A 50 -25.98 -5.10 2.57
N PHE A 51 -26.69 -4.96 1.45
CA PHE A 51 -26.08 -4.79 0.12
C PHE A 51 -25.12 -3.60 0.07
N ILE A 52 -25.58 -2.42 0.51
CA ILE A 52 -24.79 -1.17 0.45
C ILE A 52 -23.57 -1.27 1.38
N LEU A 53 -23.78 -1.76 2.60
CA LEU A 53 -22.72 -1.94 3.59
C LEU A 53 -21.64 -2.89 3.08
N SER A 54 -22.03 -4.10 2.67
CA SER A 54 -21.11 -5.10 2.13
C SER A 54 -20.36 -4.54 0.91
N SER A 55 -21.06 -3.96 -0.07
CA SER A 55 -20.43 -3.42 -1.28
C SER A 55 -19.41 -2.31 -0.98
N ALA A 56 -19.69 -1.43 -0.01
CA ALA A 56 -18.83 -0.30 0.30
C ALA A 56 -17.55 -0.71 1.04
N TYR A 57 -17.68 -1.58 2.05
CA TYR A 57 -16.55 -2.06 2.83
C TYR A 57 -15.67 -3.01 2.02
N GLU A 58 -16.28 -4.01 1.36
CA GLU A 58 -15.55 -4.95 0.51
C GLU A 58 -14.91 -4.24 -0.68
N GLY A 59 -15.56 -3.22 -1.23
CA GLY A 59 -14.95 -2.39 -2.27
C GLY A 59 -13.64 -1.73 -1.84
N GLN A 60 -13.53 -1.30 -0.59
CA GLN A 60 -12.28 -0.76 -0.08
C GLN A 60 -11.21 -1.85 0.00
N ILE A 61 -11.54 -3.00 0.61
CA ILE A 61 -10.61 -4.12 0.82
C ILE A 61 -10.10 -4.66 -0.53
N TYR A 62 -11.01 -4.92 -1.48
CA TYR A 62 -10.65 -5.37 -2.82
C TYR A 62 -9.86 -4.32 -3.60
N SER A 63 -10.22 -3.03 -3.51
CA SER A 63 -9.46 -1.96 -4.16
C SER A 63 -8.01 -1.94 -3.69
N GLU A 64 -7.78 -2.01 -2.38
CA GLU A 64 -6.42 -2.00 -1.82
C GLU A 64 -5.62 -3.23 -2.24
N ASN A 65 -6.20 -4.43 -2.09
CA ASN A 65 -5.53 -5.68 -2.46
C ASN A 65 -5.23 -5.77 -3.95
N ILE A 66 -6.20 -5.42 -4.81
CA ILE A 66 -6.00 -5.41 -6.26
C ILE A 66 -4.92 -4.38 -6.62
N LYS A 67 -4.95 -3.17 -6.04
CA LYS A 67 -3.93 -2.15 -6.29
C LYS A 67 -2.53 -2.63 -5.92
N LYS A 68 -2.36 -3.23 -4.73
CA LYS A 68 -1.09 -3.82 -4.28
C LYS A 68 -0.64 -4.94 -5.25
N ALA A 69 -1.54 -5.83 -5.66
CA ALA A 69 -1.27 -6.90 -6.63
C ALA A 69 -0.78 -6.36 -7.98
N PHE A 70 -1.44 -5.33 -8.52
CA PHE A 70 -1.05 -4.69 -9.78
C PHE A 70 0.35 -4.10 -9.69
N GLN A 71 0.68 -3.40 -8.60
CA GLN A 71 2.02 -2.89 -8.36
C GLN A 71 3.04 -4.03 -8.32
N LYS A 72 2.73 -5.14 -7.65
CA LYS A 72 3.65 -6.28 -7.54
C LYS A 72 3.87 -7.04 -8.85
N LEU A 73 2.82 -7.25 -9.64
CA LEU A 73 2.86 -8.02 -10.89
C LEU A 73 3.50 -7.27 -12.04
N PHE A 74 3.19 -5.97 -12.18
CA PHE A 74 3.52 -5.21 -13.38
C PHE A 74 4.72 -4.27 -13.20
N ARG A 75 5.21 -4.05 -11.98
CA ARG A 75 6.42 -3.24 -11.75
C ARG A 75 7.66 -4.07 -12.08
N LYS A 76 8.30 -3.74 -13.21
CA LYS A 76 9.55 -4.36 -13.65
C LYS A 76 10.63 -4.20 -12.56
N GLY A 77 11.37 -5.25 -12.26
CA GLY A 77 12.46 -5.20 -11.29
C GLY A 77 12.03 -5.29 -9.83
N ASN A 78 10.75 -5.54 -9.52
CA ASN A 78 10.23 -5.48 -8.16
C ASN A 78 10.87 -6.53 -7.23
N LEU A 79 11.12 -7.73 -7.75
CA LEU A 79 11.76 -8.77 -6.95
C LEU A 79 13.24 -8.47 -6.70
N GLU A 80 13.94 -8.00 -7.73
CA GLU A 80 15.32 -7.55 -7.63
C GLU A 80 15.46 -6.45 -6.57
N HIS A 81 14.57 -5.47 -6.63
CA HIS A 81 14.48 -4.35 -5.71
C HIS A 81 14.24 -4.78 -4.27
N HIS A 82 13.29 -5.70 -4.04
CA HIS A 82 13.00 -6.25 -2.72
C HIS A 82 14.21 -6.95 -2.09
N VAL A 83 14.92 -7.79 -2.87
CA VAL A 83 16.14 -8.47 -2.40
C VAL A 83 17.25 -7.46 -2.11
N ALA A 84 17.35 -6.42 -2.94
CA ALA A 84 18.34 -5.37 -2.76
C ALA A 84 18.09 -4.55 -1.49
N LYS A 85 16.84 -4.22 -1.18
CA LYS A 85 16.45 -3.56 0.08
C LYS A 85 16.80 -4.40 1.31
N GLN A 86 16.50 -5.71 1.28
CA GLN A 86 16.88 -6.63 2.36
C GLN A 86 18.40 -6.73 2.52
N TYR A 87 19.14 -6.69 1.41
CA TYR A 87 20.60 -6.64 1.46
C TYR A 87 21.10 -5.35 2.09
N LEU A 88 20.57 -4.19 1.67
CA LEU A 88 20.91 -2.89 2.25
C LEU A 88 20.63 -2.89 3.75
N LEU A 89 19.48 -3.40 4.19
CA LEU A 89 19.12 -3.47 5.60
C LEU A 89 20.11 -4.34 6.41
N ALA A 90 20.50 -5.51 5.89
CA ALA A 90 21.35 -6.45 6.60
C ALA A 90 22.85 -6.10 6.56
N HIS A 91 23.30 -5.42 5.50
CA HIS A 91 24.72 -5.25 5.18
C HIS A 91 25.13 -3.80 4.89
N PHE A 92 24.36 -2.81 5.34
CA PHE A 92 24.79 -1.41 5.21
C PHE A 92 26.10 -1.18 5.97
N PRO A 93 27.09 -0.48 5.39
CA PRO A 93 28.37 -0.24 6.07
C PRO A 93 28.19 0.64 7.32
N THR A 94 28.82 0.25 8.42
CA THR A 94 28.81 0.97 9.69
C THR A 94 29.48 2.34 9.59
N GLU A 95 30.60 2.42 8.87
CA GLU A 95 31.39 3.62 8.69
C GLU A 95 31.32 4.11 7.23
N THR A 96 30.39 5.03 6.96
CA THR A 96 30.26 5.65 5.63
C THR A 96 31.36 6.66 5.31
N GLU A 97 32.09 7.14 6.33
CA GLU A 97 33.13 8.15 6.17
C GLU A 97 34.47 7.56 5.71
N ASP A 98 34.67 6.25 5.84
CA ASP A 98 35.89 5.58 5.39
C ASP A 98 36.17 5.83 3.89
N THR A 99 37.44 6.02 3.56
CA THR A 99 37.96 6.11 2.19
C THR A 99 37.66 4.86 1.35
N ASP A 100 37.57 3.70 1.99
CA ASP A 100 37.27 2.43 1.31
C ASP A 100 35.76 2.19 1.08
N CYS A 101 34.89 3.03 1.69
CA CYS A 101 33.45 2.93 1.52
C CYS A 101 33.02 3.47 0.14
N PRO A 102 32.29 2.66 -0.68
CA PRO A 102 31.79 3.11 -1.97
C PRO A 102 30.95 4.39 -1.86
N GLN A 103 31.16 5.32 -2.80
CA GLN A 103 30.40 6.58 -2.86
C GLN A 103 28.87 6.36 -2.89
N PHE A 104 28.42 5.23 -3.41
CA PHE A 104 27.01 4.82 -3.39
C PHE A 104 26.38 4.87 -1.99
N PHE A 105 27.03 4.27 -0.98
CA PHE A 105 26.45 4.24 0.36
C PHE A 105 26.42 5.64 0.99
N LYS A 106 27.41 6.48 0.69
CA LYS A 106 27.46 7.88 1.15
C LYS A 106 26.31 8.70 0.57
N ASP A 107 26.11 8.59 -0.75
CA ASP A 107 25.04 9.31 -1.44
C ASP A 107 23.66 8.80 -1.01
N TYR A 108 23.51 7.48 -0.84
CA TYR A 108 22.25 6.86 -0.40
C TYR A 108 21.88 7.30 1.03
N LYS A 109 22.83 7.25 1.97
CA LYS A 109 22.64 7.74 3.34
C LYS A 109 22.21 9.21 3.33
N ALA A 110 22.89 10.06 2.56
CA ALA A 110 22.55 11.47 2.47
C ALA A 110 21.13 11.72 1.93
N GLN A 111 20.69 10.98 0.91
CA GLN A 111 19.33 11.10 0.37
C GLN A 111 18.27 10.60 1.35
N LEU A 112 18.52 9.48 2.03
CA LEU A 112 17.59 8.93 3.00
C LEU A 112 17.39 9.88 4.19
N LEU A 113 18.50 10.41 4.69
CA LEU A 113 18.50 11.44 5.74
C LEU A 113 17.84 12.74 5.31
N LEU A 114 17.92 13.10 4.02
CA LEU A 114 17.16 14.23 3.50
C LEU A 114 15.67 13.94 3.44
N LEU A 115 15.26 12.73 3.05
CA LEU A 115 13.85 12.32 3.00
C LEU A 115 13.20 12.40 4.39
N THR A 116 13.89 11.98 5.45
CA THR A 116 13.35 12.00 6.81
C THR A 116 12.99 13.40 7.30
N THR A 117 13.68 14.45 6.80
CA THR A 117 13.32 15.84 7.13
C THR A 117 11.92 16.26 6.64
N TYR A 118 11.34 15.51 5.69
CA TYR A 118 10.02 15.72 5.11
C TYR A 118 8.98 14.67 5.56
N LEU A 119 9.35 13.71 6.42
CA LEU A 119 8.42 12.73 6.98
C LEU A 119 7.59 13.35 8.11
N HIS A 120 6.38 12.82 8.32
CA HIS A 120 5.45 13.20 9.39
C HIS A 120 5.05 14.70 9.45
N ARG A 121 5.11 15.40 8.31
CA ARG A 121 4.68 16.81 8.17
C ARG A 121 3.71 16.96 7.01
N GLU A 122 2.70 17.80 7.17
CA GLU A 122 1.86 18.24 6.05
C GLU A 122 2.63 19.26 5.23
N LEU A 123 3.01 18.92 4.01
CA LEU A 123 3.94 19.73 3.23
C LEU A 123 3.22 20.75 2.33
N SER A 124 3.89 21.89 2.09
CA SER A 124 3.54 22.78 0.97
C SER A 124 3.63 22.03 -0.37
N GLU A 125 2.90 22.44 -1.42
CA GLU A 125 2.96 21.75 -2.72
C GLU A 125 4.39 21.75 -3.30
N ALA A 126 5.16 22.82 -3.07
CA ALA A 126 6.56 22.87 -3.47
C ALA A 126 7.43 21.84 -2.72
N ASP A 127 7.19 21.66 -1.42
CA ASP A 127 7.93 20.69 -0.61
C ASP A 127 7.43 19.25 -0.83
N LYS A 128 6.16 19.05 -1.18
CA LYS A 128 5.66 17.76 -1.70
C LYS A 128 6.40 17.36 -2.97
N ASN A 129 6.54 18.29 -3.92
CA ASN A 129 7.29 18.05 -5.16
C ASN A 129 8.79 17.79 -4.88
N LYS A 130 9.39 18.41 -3.85
CA LYS A 130 10.76 18.08 -3.43
C LYS A 130 10.85 16.69 -2.79
N LYS A 131 9.97 16.38 -1.83
CA LYS A 131 9.89 15.07 -1.18
C LYS A 131 9.71 13.96 -2.21
N GLU A 132 8.79 14.13 -3.15
CA GLU A 132 8.56 13.17 -4.24
C GLU A 132 9.80 12.99 -5.12
N ARG A 133 10.53 14.07 -5.43
CA ARG A 133 11.81 13.98 -6.16
C ARG A 133 12.90 13.22 -5.39
N ILE A 134 13.05 13.48 -4.10
CA ILE A 134 14.02 12.78 -3.24
C ILE A 134 13.65 11.29 -3.16
N PHE A 135 12.37 11.00 -2.92
CA PHE A 135 11.84 9.64 -2.90
C PHE A 135 12.08 8.89 -4.23
N ASN A 136 11.79 9.54 -5.36
CA ASN A 136 12.06 8.97 -6.68
C ASN A 136 13.56 8.74 -6.92
N THR A 137 14.42 9.62 -6.39
CA THR A 137 15.89 9.46 -6.46
C THR A 137 16.34 8.26 -5.65
N LEU A 138 15.84 8.08 -4.43
CA LEU A 138 16.10 6.89 -3.61
C LEU A 138 15.64 5.61 -4.30
N GLN A 139 14.44 5.61 -4.89
CA GLN A 139 13.97 4.47 -5.68
C GLN A 139 14.90 4.17 -6.86
N ASP A 140 15.36 5.18 -7.60
CA ASP A 140 16.31 5.00 -8.70
C ASP A 140 17.66 4.43 -8.19
N MET A 141 18.12 4.84 -7.00
CA MET A 141 19.31 4.28 -6.33
C MET A 141 19.16 2.81 -5.99
N GLU A 142 18.03 2.44 -5.38
CA GLU A 142 17.71 1.06 -5.01
C GLU A 142 17.59 0.15 -6.24
N TYR A 143 16.93 0.62 -7.31
CA TYR A 143 16.84 -0.12 -8.57
C TYR A 143 18.20 -0.31 -9.22
N TRP A 144 19.02 0.75 -9.25
CA TRP A 144 20.36 0.68 -9.80
C TRP A 144 21.22 -0.29 -8.97
N PHE A 145 21.15 -0.21 -7.65
CA PHE A 145 21.85 -1.10 -6.72
C PHE A 145 21.42 -2.55 -6.91
N ALA A 146 20.13 -2.83 -7.02
CA ALA A 146 19.59 -4.16 -7.32
C ALA A 146 20.18 -4.75 -8.60
N HIS A 147 20.32 -3.92 -9.64
CA HIS A 147 20.96 -4.34 -10.88
C HIS A 147 22.45 -4.69 -10.68
N GLN A 148 23.19 -3.92 -9.87
CA GLN A 148 24.60 -4.23 -9.55
C GLN A 148 24.75 -5.48 -8.67
N LEU A 149 23.81 -5.72 -7.75
CA LEU A 149 23.83 -6.83 -6.82
C LEU A 149 23.57 -8.17 -7.53
N ILE A 150 22.57 -8.19 -8.42
CA ILE A 150 22.04 -9.42 -9.02
C ILE A 150 22.66 -9.71 -10.40
N HIS A 151 22.88 -8.68 -11.21
CA HIS A 151 23.38 -8.84 -12.56
C HIS A 151 24.86 -8.45 -12.65
N LYS A 152 25.63 -9.15 -13.48
CA LYS A 152 26.97 -8.71 -13.88
C LYS A 152 26.82 -7.63 -14.95
N PRO A 153 27.14 -6.35 -14.68
CA PRO A 153 27.00 -5.33 -15.69
C PRO A 153 28.08 -5.44 -16.76
N LYS A 154 27.71 -5.06 -17.99
CA LYS A 154 28.55 -5.16 -19.18
C LYS A 154 29.62 -4.07 -19.25
N GLU A 155 29.35 -2.88 -18.72
CA GLU A 155 30.27 -1.75 -18.71
C GLU A 155 30.17 -1.01 -17.37
N THR A 156 31.32 -0.72 -16.76
CA THR A 156 31.36 -0.24 -15.38
C THR A 156 32.13 1.07 -15.27
N SER A 157 31.42 2.11 -14.86
CA SER A 157 32.02 3.38 -14.46
C SER A 157 32.87 3.21 -13.20
N ALA A 158 33.69 4.22 -12.86
CA ALA A 158 34.45 4.19 -11.60
C ALA A 158 33.54 4.01 -10.37
N TYR A 159 32.35 4.63 -10.39
CA TYR A 159 31.34 4.53 -9.33
C TYR A 159 30.76 3.11 -9.21
N ALA A 160 30.43 2.47 -10.34
CA ALA A 160 29.97 1.08 -10.35
C ALA A 160 31.09 0.10 -9.93
N LYS A 161 32.33 0.34 -10.39
CA LYS A 161 33.50 -0.49 -10.05
C LYS A 161 33.81 -0.46 -8.56
N SER A 162 33.72 0.69 -7.89
CA SER A 162 33.96 0.76 -6.45
C SER A 162 32.94 -0.06 -5.67
N LEU A 163 31.66 0.03 -6.04
CA LEU A 163 30.61 -0.76 -5.40
C LEU A 163 30.80 -2.26 -5.66
N GLN A 164 31.14 -2.66 -6.88
CA GLN A 164 31.35 -4.07 -7.21
C GLN A 164 32.54 -4.67 -6.50
N LYS A 165 33.65 -3.93 -6.39
CA LYS A 165 34.80 -4.37 -5.60
C LYS A 165 34.41 -4.61 -4.15
N TRP A 166 33.57 -3.74 -3.59
CA TRP A 166 33.04 -3.90 -2.24
C TRP A 166 32.11 -5.13 -2.13
N LEU A 167 31.18 -5.32 -3.07
CA LEU A 167 30.31 -6.50 -3.12
C LEU A 167 31.09 -7.81 -3.30
N GLN A 168 32.21 -7.79 -4.02
CA GLN A 168 33.12 -8.93 -4.17
C GLN A 168 33.91 -9.22 -2.90
N LYS A 169 34.23 -8.22 -2.07
CA LYS A 169 34.78 -8.47 -0.72
C LYS A 169 33.74 -9.18 0.15
N GLU A 170 32.48 -8.80 0.01
CA GLU A 170 31.31 -9.43 0.64
C GLU A 170 30.72 -10.60 -0.18
N GLU A 171 31.57 -11.40 -0.85
CA GLU A 171 31.14 -12.41 -1.83
C GLU A 171 30.08 -13.38 -1.27
N THR A 172 30.24 -13.81 -0.01
CA THR A 172 29.30 -14.71 0.66
C THR A 172 27.91 -14.09 0.78
N ALA A 173 27.82 -12.82 1.21
CA ALA A 173 26.56 -12.11 1.32
C ALA A 173 25.94 -11.83 -0.06
N GLN A 174 26.77 -11.45 -1.04
CA GLN A 174 26.31 -11.24 -2.41
C GLN A 174 25.73 -12.53 -3.02
N LYS A 175 26.41 -13.67 -2.86
CA LYS A 175 25.92 -14.97 -3.34
C LYS A 175 24.61 -15.37 -2.65
N ALA A 176 24.52 -15.19 -1.32
CA ALA A 176 23.30 -15.47 -0.57
C ALA A 176 22.11 -14.63 -1.09
N ALA A 177 22.33 -13.36 -1.42
CA ALA A 177 21.31 -12.51 -2.02
C ALA A 177 20.88 -12.99 -3.43
N GLN A 178 21.84 -13.38 -4.26
CA GLN A 178 21.56 -13.92 -5.60
C GLN A 178 20.82 -15.26 -5.57
N GLU A 179 21.16 -16.13 -4.62
CA GLU A 179 20.42 -17.39 -4.37
C GLU A 179 19.01 -17.10 -3.87
N ARG A 180 18.86 -16.19 -2.90
CA ARG A 180 17.55 -15.75 -2.41
C ARG A 180 16.68 -15.20 -3.53
N TYR A 181 17.24 -14.38 -4.42
CA TYR A 181 16.55 -13.90 -5.61
C TYR A 181 16.02 -15.05 -6.48
N LYS A 182 16.85 -16.05 -6.80
CA LYS A 182 16.42 -17.22 -7.58
C LYS A 182 15.32 -18.00 -6.86
N THR A 183 15.46 -18.26 -5.57
CA THR A 183 14.44 -18.95 -4.76
C THR A 183 13.11 -18.19 -4.77
N LEU A 184 13.14 -16.88 -4.53
CA LEU A 184 11.93 -16.06 -4.56
C LEU A 184 11.30 -16.01 -5.96
N GLN A 185 12.10 -16.04 -7.02
CA GLN A 185 11.59 -16.09 -8.39
C GLN A 185 10.75 -17.36 -8.64
N TYR A 186 11.23 -18.53 -8.19
CA TYR A 186 10.45 -19.76 -8.25
C TYR A 186 9.16 -19.68 -7.43
N ARG A 187 9.24 -19.12 -6.22
CA ARG A 187 8.05 -18.94 -5.37
C ARG A 187 7.03 -17.97 -5.98
N LEU A 188 7.49 -16.94 -6.69
CA LEU A 188 6.62 -16.00 -7.40
C LEU A 188 5.94 -16.67 -8.60
N TYR A 189 6.62 -17.55 -9.33
CA TYR A 189 5.96 -18.37 -10.37
C TYR A 189 4.91 -19.31 -9.77
N PHE A 190 5.21 -19.92 -8.62
CA PHE A 190 4.23 -20.71 -7.87
C PHE A 190 3.02 -19.84 -7.47
N ALA A 191 3.24 -18.66 -6.90
CA ALA A 191 2.17 -17.73 -6.52
C ALA A 191 1.28 -17.38 -7.72
N LYS A 192 1.87 -17.06 -8.88
CA LYS A 192 1.13 -16.81 -10.12
C LYS A 192 0.31 -18.01 -10.58
N GLY A 193 0.91 -19.19 -10.58
CA GLY A 193 0.26 -20.44 -10.99
C GLY A 193 -0.90 -20.81 -10.08
N PHE A 194 -0.67 -20.78 -8.76
CA PHE A 194 -1.69 -21.04 -7.76
C PHE A 194 -2.85 -20.03 -7.87
N SER A 195 -2.55 -18.73 -7.97
CA SER A 195 -3.57 -17.69 -8.09
C SER A 195 -4.41 -17.85 -9.36
N LEU A 196 -3.82 -18.27 -10.48
CA LEU A 196 -4.54 -18.53 -11.72
C LEU A 196 -5.52 -19.71 -11.57
N ILE A 197 -5.07 -20.77 -10.90
CA ILE A 197 -5.90 -21.94 -10.61
C ILE A 197 -7.05 -21.54 -9.67
N SER A 198 -6.76 -20.83 -8.58
CA SER A 198 -7.78 -20.33 -7.64
C SER A 198 -8.79 -19.40 -8.34
N ALA A 199 -8.34 -18.52 -9.22
CA ALA A 199 -9.20 -17.63 -10.00
C ALA A 199 -10.17 -18.38 -10.92
N PHE A 200 -9.69 -19.44 -11.59
CA PHE A 200 -10.53 -20.28 -12.43
C PHE A 200 -11.65 -20.95 -11.61
N PHE A 201 -11.29 -21.56 -10.49
CA PHE A 201 -12.23 -22.24 -9.61
C PHE A 201 -13.21 -21.27 -8.93
N MET A 202 -12.74 -20.11 -8.47
CA MET A 202 -13.59 -19.07 -7.91
C MET A 202 -14.56 -18.50 -8.96
N GLY A 203 -14.08 -18.23 -10.17
CA GLY A 203 -14.94 -17.78 -11.27
C GLY A 203 -16.02 -18.82 -11.60
N LEU A 204 -15.63 -20.06 -11.82
CA LEU A 204 -16.56 -21.16 -12.07
C LEU A 204 -17.60 -21.27 -10.95
N SER A 205 -17.16 -21.24 -9.69
CA SER A 205 -18.04 -21.44 -8.55
C SER A 205 -18.96 -20.24 -8.30
N SER A 206 -18.50 -19.03 -8.60
CA SER A 206 -19.33 -17.81 -8.56
C SER A 206 -20.54 -17.90 -9.49
N THR A 207 -20.47 -18.68 -10.58
CA THR A 207 -21.66 -18.89 -11.43
C THR A 207 -22.81 -19.55 -10.68
N TYR A 208 -22.51 -20.51 -9.80
CA TYR A 208 -23.53 -21.19 -8.99
C TYR A 208 -24.07 -20.28 -7.88
N LEU A 209 -23.19 -19.54 -7.21
CA LEU A 209 -23.59 -18.54 -6.20
C LEU A 209 -24.54 -17.49 -6.78
N LEU A 210 -24.25 -17.02 -7.99
CA LEU A 210 -25.07 -16.01 -8.65
C LEU A 210 -26.41 -16.56 -9.13
N VAL A 211 -26.49 -17.82 -9.55
CA VAL A 211 -27.79 -18.47 -9.84
C VAL A 211 -28.67 -18.43 -8.59
N GLU A 212 -28.13 -18.83 -7.46
CA GLU A 212 -28.90 -18.85 -6.21
C GLU A 212 -29.33 -17.44 -5.78
N ALA A 213 -28.42 -16.47 -5.84
CA ALA A 213 -28.77 -15.07 -5.55
C ALA A 213 -29.87 -14.56 -6.50
N PHE A 214 -29.83 -14.92 -7.78
CA PHE A 214 -30.82 -14.51 -8.78
C PHE A 214 -32.19 -15.17 -8.53
N GLU A 215 -32.23 -16.40 -8.00
CA GLU A 215 -33.47 -17.06 -7.59
C GLU A 215 -34.15 -16.35 -6.41
N ILE A 216 -33.35 -15.78 -5.49
CA ILE A 216 -33.86 -15.13 -4.27
C ILE A 216 -34.27 -13.67 -4.52
N ILE A 217 -33.52 -12.94 -5.35
CA ILE A 217 -33.73 -11.51 -5.56
C ILE A 217 -34.93 -11.29 -6.51
N PRO A 218 -36.03 -10.65 -6.06
CA PRO A 218 -37.26 -10.56 -6.85
C PRO A 218 -37.09 -9.99 -8.27
N PHE A 219 -36.21 -9.01 -8.42
CA PHE A 219 -35.90 -8.40 -9.73
C PHE A 219 -35.25 -9.39 -10.70
N PHE A 220 -34.28 -10.18 -10.24
CA PHE A 220 -33.58 -11.16 -11.09
C PHE A 220 -34.40 -12.43 -11.30
N ALA A 221 -35.18 -12.84 -10.30
CA ALA A 221 -36.10 -13.97 -10.40
C ALA A 221 -37.18 -13.78 -11.49
N ALA A 222 -37.54 -12.53 -11.78
CA ALA A 222 -38.48 -12.19 -12.86
C ALA A 222 -37.88 -12.35 -14.27
N ILE A 223 -36.55 -12.41 -14.40
CA ILE A 223 -35.87 -12.58 -15.70
C ILE A 223 -35.92 -14.07 -16.07
N PRO A 224 -36.32 -14.44 -17.31
CA PRO A 224 -36.31 -15.84 -17.72
C PRO A 224 -34.92 -16.46 -17.63
N PHE A 225 -34.82 -17.69 -17.12
CA PHE A 225 -33.56 -18.40 -16.89
C PHE A 225 -32.64 -18.47 -18.13
N ALA A 226 -33.21 -18.47 -19.33
CA ALA A 226 -32.45 -18.45 -20.59
C ALA A 226 -31.55 -17.22 -20.77
N PHE A 227 -31.88 -16.09 -20.13
CA PHE A 227 -31.09 -14.86 -20.18
C PHE A 227 -30.06 -14.74 -19.05
N TRP A 228 -30.14 -15.58 -18.01
CA TRP A 228 -29.22 -15.53 -16.88
C TRP A 228 -27.75 -15.71 -17.27
N PRO A 229 -27.38 -16.59 -18.22
CA PRO A 229 -25.98 -16.70 -18.65
C PRO A 229 -25.37 -15.38 -19.13
N MET A 230 -26.15 -14.50 -19.78
CA MET A 230 -25.65 -13.21 -20.27
C MET A 230 -25.27 -12.24 -19.13
N LEU A 231 -25.88 -12.41 -17.95
CA LEU A 231 -25.62 -11.60 -16.76
C LEU A 231 -24.59 -12.25 -15.85
N ILE A 232 -24.70 -13.56 -15.64
CA ILE A 232 -23.88 -14.32 -14.68
C ILE A 232 -22.45 -14.52 -15.20
N ILE A 233 -22.23 -14.81 -16.48
CA ILE A 233 -20.88 -15.07 -17.00
C ILE A 233 -19.96 -13.85 -16.85
N PRO A 234 -20.34 -12.63 -17.28
CA PRO A 234 -19.46 -11.47 -17.09
C PRO A 234 -19.10 -11.23 -15.63
N MET A 235 -20.07 -11.37 -14.71
CA MET A 235 -19.84 -11.21 -13.27
C MET A 235 -18.90 -12.28 -12.72
N SER A 236 -19.09 -13.54 -13.11
CA SER A 236 -18.21 -14.66 -12.73
C SER A 236 -16.77 -14.47 -13.22
N LEU A 237 -16.58 -13.96 -14.45
CA LEU A 237 -15.25 -13.64 -14.97
C LEU A 237 -14.58 -12.51 -14.19
N ILE A 238 -15.34 -11.48 -13.82
CA ILE A 238 -14.86 -10.38 -12.98
C ILE A 238 -14.48 -10.90 -11.58
N ALA A 239 -15.33 -11.73 -10.94
CA ALA A 239 -15.01 -12.36 -9.66
C ALA A 239 -13.74 -13.20 -9.72
N GLY A 240 -13.60 -14.08 -10.72
CA GLY A 240 -12.40 -14.88 -10.90
C GLY A 240 -11.15 -14.02 -11.07
N ARG A 241 -11.22 -12.97 -11.88
CA ARG A 241 -10.08 -12.04 -12.10
C ARG A 241 -9.78 -11.19 -10.86
N ALA A 242 -10.78 -10.76 -10.10
CA ALA A 242 -10.56 -10.06 -8.83
C ALA A 242 -9.88 -10.99 -7.81
N TYR A 243 -10.35 -12.23 -7.71
CA TYR A 243 -9.79 -13.25 -6.83
C TYR A 243 -8.35 -13.64 -7.22
N TYR A 244 -8.01 -13.64 -8.51
CA TYR A 244 -6.62 -13.81 -8.96
C TYR A 244 -5.69 -12.79 -8.28
N TYR A 245 -6.06 -11.51 -8.32
CA TYR A 245 -5.23 -10.45 -7.76
C TYR A 245 -5.19 -10.50 -6.24
N LEU A 246 -6.31 -10.83 -5.59
CA LEU A 246 -6.39 -11.02 -4.14
C LEU A 246 -5.41 -12.11 -3.69
N ILE A 247 -5.56 -13.32 -4.23
CA ILE A 247 -4.72 -14.47 -3.87
C ILE A 247 -3.27 -14.24 -4.27
N TYR A 248 -3.01 -13.57 -5.40
CA TYR A 248 -1.65 -13.23 -5.78
C TYR A 248 -1.01 -12.29 -4.75
N ASN A 249 -1.73 -11.24 -4.33
CA ASN A 249 -1.24 -10.29 -3.33
C ASN A 249 -0.85 -11.02 -2.05
N THR A 250 -1.78 -11.82 -1.52
CA THR A 250 -1.63 -12.58 -0.28
C THR A 250 -0.51 -13.60 -0.35
N VAL A 251 -0.46 -14.42 -1.40
CA VAL A 251 0.55 -15.48 -1.52
C VAL A 251 1.92 -14.88 -1.77
N ASP A 252 2.02 -13.81 -2.57
CA ASP A 252 3.26 -13.06 -2.77
C ASP A 252 3.76 -12.45 -1.45
N ASP A 253 2.86 -11.86 -0.66
CA ASP A 253 3.18 -11.38 0.69
C ASP A 253 3.65 -12.54 1.54
N LEU A 254 2.83 -13.57 1.76
CA LEU A 254 3.18 -14.76 2.55
C LEU A 254 4.56 -15.36 2.19
N VAL A 255 4.86 -15.45 0.90
CA VAL A 255 6.12 -15.98 0.37
C VAL A 255 7.31 -15.10 0.71
N LYS A 256 7.11 -13.78 0.70
CA LYS A 256 8.11 -12.77 1.03
C LYS A 256 8.13 -12.43 2.52
N ASN A 257 7.09 -12.78 3.27
CA ASN A 257 6.77 -12.08 4.50
C ASN A 257 7.70 -12.45 5.65
N GLU A 258 8.04 -11.40 6.38
CA GLU A 258 8.58 -11.49 7.73
C GLU A 258 7.46 -11.44 8.77
N THR A 259 6.23 -10.97 8.51
CA THR A 259 5.13 -10.84 9.49
C THR A 259 4.78 -12.15 10.20
N ILE A 260 4.49 -13.24 9.48
CA ILE A 260 4.20 -14.53 10.16
C ILE A 260 5.43 -15.05 10.90
N LYS A 261 6.62 -14.85 10.31
CA LYS A 261 7.88 -15.27 10.92
C LYS A 261 8.18 -14.46 12.19
N ALA A 262 7.91 -13.16 12.18
CA ALA A 262 8.09 -12.21 13.25
C ALA A 262 7.04 -12.48 14.34
N LEU A 263 5.78 -12.70 13.98
CA LEU A 263 4.75 -13.14 14.92
C LEU A 263 5.15 -14.43 15.63
N TYR A 264 5.62 -15.44 14.88
CA TYR A 264 6.11 -16.68 15.45
C TYR A 264 7.36 -16.46 16.34
N GLN A 265 8.29 -15.62 15.91
CA GLN A 265 9.51 -15.30 16.66
C GLN A 265 9.16 -14.55 17.96
N ASN A 266 8.31 -13.52 17.89
CA ASN A 266 7.82 -12.74 19.02
C ASN A 266 7.09 -13.64 20.01
N LEU A 267 6.14 -14.47 19.57
CA LEU A 267 5.45 -15.44 20.43
C LEU A 267 6.44 -16.40 21.08
N ARG A 268 7.40 -16.93 20.32
CA ARG A 268 8.41 -17.85 20.83
C ARG A 268 9.32 -17.17 21.86
N GLU A 269 9.70 -15.92 21.63
CA GLU A 269 10.52 -15.13 22.55
C GLU A 269 9.75 -14.77 23.82
N ASP A 270 8.49 -14.34 23.71
CA ASP A 270 7.60 -14.08 24.84
C ASP A 270 7.41 -15.34 25.71
N ILE A 271 7.20 -16.50 25.09
CA ILE A 271 7.10 -17.80 25.79
C ILE A 271 8.41 -18.15 26.50
N LYS A 272 9.57 -17.86 25.87
CA LYS A 272 10.89 -18.08 26.49
C LYS A 272 11.16 -17.14 27.66
N GLN A 273 10.65 -15.90 27.62
CA GLN A 273 10.77 -14.94 28.72
C GLN A 273 9.88 -15.29 29.92
N GLY A 274 8.91 -16.19 29.74
CA GLY A 274 8.08 -16.77 30.79
C GLY A 274 6.58 -16.56 30.55
N TRP A 275 5.75 -17.34 31.24
CA TRP A 275 4.30 -17.23 31.16
C TRP A 275 3.81 -16.10 32.06
N ASN A 276 3.46 -14.95 31.47
CA ASN A 276 2.72 -13.87 32.12
C ASN A 276 1.34 -13.71 31.48
N ALA A 277 0.45 -12.89 32.08
CA ALA A 277 -0.92 -12.70 31.57
C ALA A 277 -0.96 -12.25 30.11
N ARG A 278 0.03 -11.43 29.69
CA ARG A 278 0.19 -11.00 28.29
C ARG A 278 0.57 -12.16 27.38
N THR A 279 1.60 -12.93 27.71
CA THR A 279 2.03 -14.10 26.90
C THR A 279 0.91 -15.12 26.78
N VAL A 280 0.17 -15.39 27.86
CA VAL A 280 -1.01 -16.26 27.86
C VAL A 280 -2.10 -15.70 26.93
N PHE A 281 -2.42 -14.41 27.05
CA PHE A 281 -3.42 -13.76 26.21
C PHE A 281 -3.02 -13.77 24.73
N MET A 282 -1.79 -13.40 24.39
CA MET A 282 -1.33 -13.33 23.00
C MET A 282 -1.20 -14.71 22.36
N THR A 283 -0.68 -15.70 23.09
CA THR A 283 -0.62 -17.09 22.61
C THR A 283 -2.01 -17.67 22.45
N GLY A 284 -2.91 -17.38 23.40
CA GLY A 284 -4.32 -17.76 23.33
C GLY A 284 -5.03 -17.14 22.13
N MET A 285 -4.84 -15.84 21.91
CA MET A 285 -5.40 -15.11 20.78
C MET A 285 -4.86 -15.63 19.44
N ALA A 286 -3.55 -15.79 19.30
CA ALA A 286 -2.95 -16.36 18.09
C ALA A 286 -3.49 -17.77 17.80
N THR A 287 -3.58 -18.64 18.82
CA THR A 287 -4.12 -20.00 18.68
C THR A 287 -5.60 -19.98 18.31
N PHE A 288 -6.39 -19.11 18.95
CA PHE A 288 -7.80 -18.93 18.67
C PHE A 288 -8.03 -18.49 17.22
N LEU A 289 -7.29 -17.48 16.76
CA LEU A 289 -7.46 -16.95 15.41
C LEU A 289 -7.00 -17.93 14.32
N VAL A 290 -5.90 -18.67 14.54
CA VAL A 290 -5.50 -19.76 13.63
C VAL A 290 -6.58 -20.84 13.57
N SER A 291 -7.15 -21.21 14.72
CA SER A 291 -8.25 -22.18 14.78
C SER A 291 -9.49 -21.68 14.04
N LEU A 292 -9.79 -20.38 14.17
CA LEU A 292 -10.91 -19.73 13.50
C LEU A 292 -10.70 -19.68 11.97
N ALA A 293 -9.50 -19.34 11.50
CA ALA A 293 -9.14 -19.34 10.08
C ALA A 293 -9.27 -20.75 9.46
N LEU A 294 -8.84 -21.79 10.19
CA LEU A 294 -9.01 -23.18 9.79
C LEU A 294 -10.49 -23.59 9.77
N ALA A 295 -11.26 -23.20 10.78
CA ALA A 295 -12.70 -23.47 10.84
C ALA A 295 -13.45 -22.78 9.69
N LEU A 296 -13.14 -21.51 9.41
CA LEU A 296 -13.71 -20.76 8.31
C LEU A 296 -13.36 -21.41 6.97
N THR A 297 -12.13 -21.88 6.81
CA THR A 297 -11.71 -22.64 5.63
C THR A 297 -12.55 -23.88 5.40
N VAL A 298 -12.76 -24.68 6.45
CA VAL A 298 -13.60 -25.89 6.37
C VAL A 298 -15.04 -25.51 6.03
N CYS A 299 -15.55 -24.41 6.59
CA CYS A 299 -16.87 -23.89 6.25
C CYS A 299 -16.95 -23.45 4.78
N THR A 300 -15.94 -22.74 4.27
CA THR A 300 -15.85 -22.31 2.86
C THR A 300 -15.80 -23.51 1.93
N ALA A 301 -14.96 -24.50 2.21
CA ALA A 301 -14.90 -25.74 1.46
C ALA A 301 -16.24 -26.50 1.49
N GLY A 302 -16.88 -26.59 2.65
CA GLY A 302 -18.20 -27.19 2.81
C GLY A 302 -19.28 -26.46 2.00
N THR A 303 -19.21 -25.14 1.92
CA THR A 303 -20.12 -24.30 1.13
C THR A 303 -19.98 -24.60 -0.35
N TRP A 304 -18.75 -24.65 -0.85
CA TRP A 304 -18.48 -24.99 -2.23
C TRP A 304 -18.90 -26.42 -2.57
N TRP A 305 -18.73 -27.37 -1.65
CA TRP A 305 -19.27 -28.71 -1.78
C TRP A 305 -20.80 -28.71 -1.91
N THR A 306 -21.50 -28.02 -1.00
CA THR A 306 -22.97 -27.93 -1.00
C THR A 306 -23.47 -27.30 -2.30
N ILE A 307 -22.91 -26.17 -2.69
CA ILE A 307 -23.30 -25.44 -3.90
C ILE A 307 -23.05 -26.28 -5.15
N ALA A 308 -21.92 -26.97 -5.22
CA ALA A 308 -21.59 -27.84 -6.34
C ALA A 308 -22.54 -29.05 -6.47
N THR A 309 -23.04 -29.56 -5.36
CA THR A 309 -23.85 -30.79 -5.32
C THR A 309 -25.35 -30.52 -5.35
N GLN A 310 -25.81 -29.37 -4.84
CA GLN A 310 -27.23 -29.01 -4.71
C GLN A 310 -27.64 -27.87 -5.64
N GLY A 311 -26.69 -27.03 -6.06
CA GLY A 311 -26.96 -25.84 -6.88
C GLY A 311 -27.35 -26.19 -8.31
N ARG A 312 -28.32 -25.46 -8.84
CA ARG A 312 -28.68 -25.54 -10.26
C ARG A 312 -27.57 -24.92 -11.11
N PRO A 313 -26.96 -25.64 -12.06
CA PRO A 313 -25.94 -25.06 -12.92
C PRO A 313 -26.54 -24.16 -13.98
N VAL A 314 -25.79 -23.11 -14.36
CA VAL A 314 -26.13 -22.20 -15.47
C VAL A 314 -26.17 -22.94 -16.81
N PHE A 315 -25.27 -23.91 -17.01
CA PHE A 315 -25.16 -24.68 -18.23
C PHE A 315 -25.25 -26.19 -18.00
N ASP A 316 -25.82 -26.91 -18.97
CA ASP A 316 -25.96 -28.37 -18.87
C ASP A 316 -24.62 -29.12 -18.87
N TRP A 317 -23.58 -28.58 -19.51
CA TRP A 317 -22.26 -29.22 -19.49
C TRP A 317 -21.63 -29.22 -18.09
N MET A 318 -21.99 -28.26 -17.23
CA MET A 318 -21.48 -28.19 -15.86
C MET A 318 -21.99 -29.36 -15.00
N LYS A 319 -23.15 -29.93 -15.34
CA LYS A 319 -23.64 -31.20 -14.74
C LYS A 319 -22.73 -32.39 -15.07
N ARG A 320 -21.93 -32.28 -16.13
CA ARG A 320 -21.01 -33.32 -16.61
C ARG A 320 -19.58 -33.14 -16.10
N LEU A 321 -19.30 -32.09 -15.34
CA LEU A 321 -18.01 -31.95 -14.69
C LEU A 321 -17.81 -33.14 -13.74
N PRO A 322 -16.64 -33.81 -13.76
CA PRO A 322 -16.36 -34.91 -12.85
C PRO A 322 -16.63 -34.49 -11.40
N SER A 323 -17.38 -35.32 -10.66
CA SER A 323 -17.73 -35.06 -9.26
C SER A 323 -16.49 -34.85 -8.39
N ALA A 324 -15.35 -35.45 -8.74
CA ALA A 324 -14.07 -35.20 -8.08
C ALA A 324 -13.56 -33.75 -8.26
N ILE A 325 -13.81 -33.10 -9.41
CA ILE A 325 -13.37 -31.72 -9.64
C ILE A 325 -14.20 -30.76 -8.80
N MET A 326 -15.53 -30.90 -8.88
CA MET A 326 -16.44 -30.00 -8.18
C MET A 326 -16.56 -30.29 -6.68
N GLY A 327 -16.36 -31.55 -6.27
CA GLY A 327 -16.44 -31.97 -4.88
C GLY A 327 -15.10 -31.99 -4.14
N ILE A 328 -13.97 -32.30 -4.78
CA ILE A 328 -12.70 -32.43 -4.05
C ILE A 328 -11.77 -31.27 -4.40
N VAL A 329 -11.52 -31.08 -5.70
CA VAL A 329 -10.51 -30.13 -6.17
C VAL A 329 -10.92 -28.69 -5.90
N ASN A 330 -12.16 -28.32 -6.21
CA ASN A 330 -12.67 -26.96 -6.05
C ASN A 330 -12.74 -26.51 -4.57
N PRO A 331 -13.33 -27.29 -3.64
CA PRO A 331 -13.28 -26.97 -2.21
C PRO A 331 -11.87 -26.93 -1.64
N LEU A 332 -10.98 -27.84 -2.08
CA LEU A 332 -9.59 -27.86 -1.61
C LEU A 332 -8.84 -26.60 -2.03
N ILE A 333 -8.93 -26.20 -3.30
CA ILE A 333 -8.20 -25.04 -3.82
C ILE A 333 -8.77 -23.75 -3.22
N SER A 334 -10.08 -23.60 -3.18
CA SER A 334 -10.76 -22.42 -2.61
C SER A 334 -10.55 -22.34 -1.09
N GLY A 335 -10.51 -23.49 -0.41
CA GLY A 335 -10.17 -23.57 1.01
C GLY A 335 -8.71 -23.19 1.28
N LEU A 336 -7.76 -23.77 0.54
CA LEU A 336 -6.33 -23.44 0.69
C LEU A 336 -6.04 -21.96 0.41
N SER A 337 -6.72 -21.35 -0.58
CA SER A 337 -6.58 -19.92 -0.85
C SER A 337 -7.16 -19.06 0.29
N ALA A 338 -8.28 -19.47 0.87
CA ALA A 338 -8.85 -18.81 2.05
C ALA A 338 -7.93 -18.92 3.27
N ILE A 339 -7.26 -20.05 3.52
CA ILE A 339 -6.28 -20.17 4.63
C ILE A 339 -5.22 -19.08 4.53
N PHE A 340 -4.60 -18.93 3.36
CA PHE A 340 -3.53 -17.96 3.19
C PHE A 340 -4.00 -16.52 3.40
N PHE A 341 -5.20 -16.20 2.89
CA PHE A 341 -5.82 -14.88 3.05
C PHE A 341 -6.11 -14.58 4.51
N ASN A 342 -6.88 -15.45 5.15
CA ASN A 342 -7.33 -15.27 6.52
C ASN A 342 -6.15 -15.25 7.49
N LEU A 343 -5.15 -16.13 7.32
CA LEU A 343 -3.98 -16.20 8.20
C LEU A 343 -3.12 -14.94 8.12
N LEU A 344 -2.92 -14.40 6.91
CA LEU A 344 -2.12 -13.19 6.72
C LEU A 344 -2.82 -11.97 7.32
N ASN A 345 -4.09 -11.74 6.97
CA ASN A 345 -4.86 -10.60 7.46
C ASN A 345 -5.04 -10.66 8.99
N THR A 346 -5.24 -11.86 9.52
CA THR A 346 -5.25 -12.11 10.97
C THR A 346 -3.92 -11.74 11.62
N ALA A 347 -2.79 -12.09 11.00
CA ALA A 347 -1.47 -11.79 11.54
C ALA A 347 -1.19 -10.28 11.57
N GLU A 348 -1.60 -9.56 10.52
CA GLU A 348 -1.51 -8.10 10.44
C GLU A 348 -2.38 -7.41 11.52
N SER A 349 -3.63 -7.87 11.70
CA SER A 349 -4.48 -7.36 12.78
C SER A 349 -3.93 -7.67 14.18
N LEU A 350 -3.36 -8.86 14.38
CA LEU A 350 -2.75 -9.23 15.65
C LEU A 350 -1.51 -8.36 15.95
N GLU A 351 -0.76 -7.93 14.93
CA GLU A 351 0.36 -6.99 15.08
C GLU A 351 -0.10 -5.63 15.62
N LEU A 352 -1.25 -5.11 15.18
CA LEU A 352 -1.85 -3.90 15.74
C LEU A 352 -2.23 -4.06 17.21
N PHE A 353 -2.82 -5.20 17.58
CA PHE A 353 -3.10 -5.50 19.00
C PHE A 353 -1.82 -5.64 19.82
N TYR A 354 -0.78 -6.27 19.24
CA TYR A 354 0.55 -6.36 19.83
C TYR A 354 1.13 -4.97 20.11
N ALA A 355 1.01 -4.04 19.16
CA ALA A 355 1.48 -2.67 19.31
C ALA A 355 0.69 -1.92 20.40
N ALA A 356 -0.64 -2.03 20.41
CA ALA A 356 -1.52 -1.35 21.37
C ALA A 356 -1.34 -1.81 22.82
N ILE A 357 -0.94 -3.07 23.05
CA ILE A 357 -0.78 -3.66 24.39
C ILE A 357 0.68 -3.58 24.87
N ARG A 358 1.62 -3.19 24.01
CA ARG A 358 3.03 -3.09 24.39
C ARG A 358 3.19 -1.95 25.42
N PRO A 359 3.68 -2.22 26.64
CA PRO A 359 4.20 -1.15 27.47
C PRO A 359 5.32 -0.48 26.68
N GLN A 360 5.41 0.86 26.71
CA GLN A 360 6.55 1.60 26.18
C GLN A 360 7.80 1.15 26.98
N GLU A 361 8.38 0.02 26.60
CA GLU A 361 9.62 -0.46 27.18
C GLU A 361 10.71 0.43 26.62
N ASN A 362 11.17 1.35 27.47
CA ASN A 362 12.46 2.01 27.30
C ASN A 362 13.47 0.97 26.84
N SER A 363 13.86 1.05 25.57
CA SER A 363 14.92 0.25 25.00
C SER A 363 16.11 0.33 25.93
N LYS A 364 16.56 -0.82 26.42
CA LYS A 364 17.70 -0.97 27.33
C LYS A 364 18.98 -0.48 26.63
N THR A 365 19.19 0.82 26.59
CA THR A 365 20.44 1.52 26.28
C THR A 365 20.16 3.03 26.46
N SER A 366 20.00 3.47 27.70
CA SER A 366 20.30 4.86 28.03
C SER A 366 20.72 4.99 29.49
N ILE A 367 21.80 5.72 29.63
CA ILE A 367 22.51 6.06 30.86
C ILE A 367 21.57 6.87 31.75
N LYS A 368 21.53 6.50 33.04
CA LYS A 368 20.97 7.25 34.19
C LYS A 368 20.51 8.69 33.88
N ALA A 369 19.23 8.86 33.54
CA ALA A 369 18.52 10.11 33.78
C ALA A 369 17.86 10.04 35.18
N PRO A 370 17.82 11.13 35.97
CA PRO A 370 17.27 11.09 37.32
C PRO A 370 15.77 10.77 37.28
N ALA A 371 15.37 9.92 38.22
CA ALA A 371 13.99 9.52 38.46
C ALA A 371 13.14 10.71 38.85
N GLU A 372 12.25 11.17 37.96
CA GLU A 372 11.04 11.93 38.28
C GLU A 372 10.15 12.07 37.03
N GLN A 373 9.24 11.11 36.82
CA GLN A 373 7.84 11.29 36.41
C GLN A 373 7.27 10.00 35.78
N PRO A 374 6.26 9.33 36.39
CA PRO A 374 5.47 8.33 35.72
C PRO A 374 4.34 9.04 34.97
N GLN A 375 4.56 9.49 33.74
CA GLN A 375 3.45 9.98 32.90
C GLN A 375 2.82 8.83 32.11
N GLN A 376 2.08 7.97 32.82
CA GLN A 376 0.87 7.38 32.25
C GLN A 376 -0.20 8.49 32.18
N SER A 377 -0.04 9.43 31.26
CA SER A 377 -1.12 10.37 30.95
C SER A 377 -2.11 9.64 30.04
N ASN A 378 -3.31 9.33 30.54
CA ASN A 378 -4.42 8.85 29.72
C ASN A 378 -4.54 9.71 28.44
N ALA A 379 -4.75 9.10 27.27
CA ALA A 379 -4.86 9.82 26.00
C ALA A 379 -5.87 10.99 26.04
N MET A 380 -6.92 10.88 26.86
CA MET A 380 -7.87 11.97 27.12
C MET A 380 -7.24 13.20 27.79
N THR A 381 -6.30 13.00 28.72
CA THR A 381 -5.60 14.09 29.42
C THR A 381 -4.73 14.87 28.45
N GLN A 382 -4.04 14.19 27.53
CA GLN A 382 -3.23 14.85 26.49
C GLN A 382 -4.08 15.62 25.48
N VAL A 383 -5.22 15.06 25.06
CA VAL A 383 -6.18 15.77 24.21
C VAL A 383 -6.72 17.01 24.92
N TRP A 384 -7.05 16.88 26.21
CA TRP A 384 -7.57 17.98 27.00
C TRP A 384 -6.55 19.11 27.20
N THR A 385 -5.30 18.78 27.53
CA THR A 385 -4.22 19.77 27.68
C THR A 385 -3.90 20.46 26.35
N HIS A 386 -3.90 19.73 25.23
CA HIS A 386 -3.73 20.31 23.90
C HIS A 386 -4.86 21.29 23.53
N LEU A 387 -6.12 20.95 23.82
CA LEU A 387 -7.27 21.83 23.58
C LEU A 387 -7.22 23.09 24.46
N GLN A 388 -6.78 22.96 25.71
CA GLN A 388 -6.62 24.12 26.59
C GLN A 388 -5.52 25.08 26.11
N ALA A 389 -4.42 24.54 25.58
CA ALA A 389 -3.31 25.31 25.05
C ALA A 389 -3.64 26.03 23.73
N THR A 390 -4.45 25.42 22.87
CA THR A 390 -4.67 25.90 21.49
C THR A 390 -6.01 26.60 21.28
N GLU A 391 -7.03 26.32 22.10
CA GLU A 391 -8.40 26.77 21.87
C GLU A 391 -8.94 27.61 23.03
N ASN A 392 -9.83 28.56 22.72
CA ASN A 392 -10.63 29.23 23.73
C ASN A 392 -11.89 28.41 24.08
N ILE A 393 -12.57 28.79 25.16
CA ILE A 393 -13.73 28.05 25.69
C ILE A 393 -14.86 27.96 24.66
N TRP A 394 -15.07 28.98 23.84
CA TRP A 394 -16.11 28.99 22.80
C TRP A 394 -15.80 28.05 21.64
N GLN A 395 -14.52 27.85 21.31
CA GLN A 395 -14.07 26.84 20.34
C GLN A 395 -14.19 25.42 20.90
N GLN A 396 -13.88 25.23 22.19
CA GLN A 396 -14.01 23.93 22.86
C GLN A 396 -15.47 23.49 22.97
N LEU A 397 -16.38 24.42 23.26
CA LEU A 397 -17.82 24.19 23.40
C LEU A 397 -18.58 24.29 22.08
N ASN A 398 -17.91 24.17 20.93
CA ASN A 398 -18.55 24.20 19.62
C ASN A 398 -19.65 23.12 19.54
N PRO A 399 -20.94 23.50 19.54
CA PRO A 399 -22.05 22.54 19.70
C PRO A 399 -22.15 21.61 18.49
N PHE A 400 -21.79 22.09 17.31
CA PHE A 400 -21.79 21.31 16.08
C PHE A 400 -20.64 20.30 16.04
N ARG A 401 -19.46 20.66 16.56
CA ARG A 401 -18.33 19.71 16.73
C ARG A 401 -18.68 18.61 17.72
N ILE A 402 -19.31 18.97 18.85
CA ILE A 402 -19.75 17.97 19.85
C ILE A 402 -20.77 17.03 19.22
N LEU A 403 -21.76 17.58 18.49
CA LEU A 403 -22.74 16.77 17.77
C LEU A 403 -22.07 15.85 16.74
N LEU A 404 -21.09 16.34 15.97
CA LEU A 404 -20.30 15.52 15.05
C LEU A 404 -19.60 14.37 15.77
N LYS A 405 -18.92 14.63 16.89
CA LYS A 405 -18.22 13.57 17.65
C LYS A 405 -19.19 12.56 18.27
N LEU A 406 -20.35 13.01 18.74
CA LEU A 406 -21.39 12.15 19.31
C LEU A 406 -22.17 11.35 18.25
N THR A 407 -22.10 11.73 16.97
CA THR A 407 -22.84 11.08 15.89
C THR A 407 -21.93 10.27 14.97
N ILE A 408 -20.88 10.87 14.42
CA ILE A 408 -20.02 10.25 13.40
C ILE A 408 -19.23 9.07 13.96
N THR A 409 -18.63 9.21 15.15
CA THR A 409 -17.81 8.12 15.72
C THR A 409 -18.66 6.89 16.08
N PRO A 410 -19.80 7.02 16.80
CA PRO A 410 -20.68 5.87 17.03
C PRO A 410 -21.27 5.31 15.73
N LEU A 411 -21.63 6.18 14.78
CA LEU A 411 -22.17 5.73 13.50
C LEU A 411 -21.14 4.94 12.69
N ARG A 412 -19.86 5.33 12.69
CA ARG A 412 -18.79 4.55 12.06
C ARG A 412 -18.65 3.16 12.69
N ALA A 413 -18.70 3.07 14.01
CA ALA A 413 -18.70 1.77 14.70
C ALA A 413 -19.93 0.93 14.35
N LEU A 414 -21.12 1.55 14.28
CA LEU A 414 -22.35 0.88 13.86
C LEU A 414 -22.32 0.42 12.41
N LEU A 415 -21.75 1.21 11.48
CA LEU A 415 -21.58 0.79 10.08
C LEU A 415 -20.60 -0.38 9.98
N PHE A 416 -19.52 -0.38 10.76
CA PHE A 416 -18.58 -1.50 10.81
C PHE A 416 -19.26 -2.77 11.37
N LEU A 417 -20.00 -2.66 12.47
CA LEU A 417 -20.79 -3.80 13.00
C LEU A 417 -21.86 -4.26 12.01
N GLY A 418 -22.49 -3.33 11.29
CA GLY A 418 -23.45 -3.61 10.24
C GLY A 418 -22.82 -4.36 9.07
N HIS A 419 -21.59 -4.00 8.69
CA HIS A 419 -20.77 -4.71 7.70
C HIS A 419 -20.48 -6.14 8.15
N LEU A 420 -19.99 -6.34 9.38
CA LEU A 420 -19.74 -7.69 9.92
C LEU A 420 -21.02 -8.54 9.94
N GLY A 421 -22.16 -7.93 10.30
CA GLY A 421 -23.46 -8.56 10.19
C GLY A 421 -23.82 -8.91 8.74
N SER A 422 -23.54 -8.02 7.79
CA SER A 422 -23.83 -8.23 6.36
C SER A 422 -23.04 -9.41 5.76
N ILE A 423 -21.80 -9.63 6.20
CA ILE A 423 -20.98 -10.79 5.79
C ILE A 423 -21.42 -12.05 6.51
N ALA A 424 -21.78 -11.97 7.79
CA ALA A 424 -22.37 -13.10 8.50
C ALA A 424 -23.65 -13.64 7.81
N LEU A 425 -24.37 -12.79 7.08
CA LEU A 425 -25.53 -13.19 6.28
C LEU A 425 -25.17 -13.83 4.94
N THR A 426 -23.94 -13.62 4.45
CA THR A 426 -23.36 -14.37 3.32
C THR A 426 -22.82 -15.74 3.75
N ALA A 427 -22.96 -16.10 5.03
CA ALA A 427 -22.17 -17.16 5.65
C ALA A 427 -22.26 -18.53 4.96
N ASN A 428 -21.14 -19.22 5.12
CA ASN A 428 -20.86 -20.54 4.62
C ASN A 428 -21.92 -21.58 4.99
N ARG A 429 -22.42 -22.30 3.99
CA ARG A 429 -23.37 -23.40 4.13
C ARG A 429 -22.64 -24.74 4.16
N MET A 430 -22.06 -25.04 5.31
CA MET A 430 -21.45 -26.35 5.55
C MET A 430 -22.51 -27.38 5.94
N PRO A 431 -22.58 -28.54 5.26
CA PRO A 431 -23.47 -29.63 5.66
C PRO A 431 -23.16 -30.09 7.09
N GLY A 432 -24.20 -30.22 7.92
CA GLY A 432 -24.06 -30.70 9.30
C GLY A 432 -23.65 -29.65 10.34
N LEU A 433 -23.38 -28.41 9.94
CA LEU A 433 -23.15 -27.29 10.86
C LEU A 433 -24.36 -26.34 10.86
N SER A 434 -24.77 -25.87 12.04
CA SER A 434 -25.82 -24.85 12.14
C SER A 434 -25.37 -23.56 11.45
N GLN A 435 -26.26 -22.96 10.65
CA GLN A 435 -26.00 -21.70 9.96
C GLN A 435 -25.66 -20.58 10.94
N ILE A 436 -26.23 -20.59 12.15
CA ILE A 436 -25.90 -19.63 13.21
C ILE A 436 -24.42 -19.76 13.62
N VAL A 437 -23.94 -20.99 13.79
CA VAL A 437 -22.54 -21.24 14.19
C VAL A 437 -21.59 -20.81 13.07
N SER A 438 -21.91 -21.14 11.81
CA SER A 438 -21.09 -20.70 10.68
C SER A 438 -21.10 -19.18 10.51
N SER A 439 -22.25 -18.53 10.75
CA SER A 439 -22.39 -17.07 10.70
C SER A 439 -21.60 -16.38 11.82
N LEU A 440 -21.57 -16.95 13.03
CA LEU A 440 -20.76 -16.45 14.14
C LEU A 440 -19.25 -16.62 13.86
N ILE A 441 -18.84 -17.77 13.31
CA ILE A 441 -17.45 -18.00 12.91
C ILE A 441 -17.05 -16.99 11.84
N ALA A 442 -17.89 -16.77 10.82
CA ALA A 442 -17.66 -15.77 9.78
C ALA A 442 -17.58 -14.36 10.37
N LEU A 443 -18.55 -13.95 11.19
CA LEU A 443 -18.59 -12.62 11.81
C LEU A 443 -17.34 -12.32 12.63
N ILE A 444 -16.91 -13.25 13.48
CA ILE A 444 -15.74 -13.07 14.34
C ILE A 444 -14.47 -13.09 13.50
N SER A 445 -14.35 -14.01 12.53
CA SER A 445 -13.16 -14.13 11.68
C SER A 445 -12.98 -12.86 10.86
N GLU A 446 -14.04 -12.43 10.19
CA GLU A 446 -14.06 -11.21 9.40
C GLU A 446 -13.79 -9.98 10.27
N GLY A 447 -14.33 -9.96 11.49
CA GLY A 447 -14.10 -8.87 12.44
C GLY A 447 -12.63 -8.67 12.77
N PHE A 448 -11.87 -9.76 12.96
CA PHE A 448 -10.43 -9.69 13.18
C PHE A 448 -9.66 -9.46 11.89
N GLU A 449 -10.10 -10.04 10.79
CA GLU A 449 -9.51 -9.86 9.46
C GLU A 449 -9.58 -8.41 9.00
N ASP A 450 -10.74 -7.77 9.13
CA ASP A 450 -10.96 -6.39 8.70
C ASP A 450 -10.49 -5.34 9.69
N ALA A 451 -10.23 -5.73 10.95
CA ALA A 451 -9.84 -4.82 12.01
C ALA A 451 -8.70 -3.89 11.60
N HIS A 452 -7.66 -4.39 10.91
CA HIS A 452 -6.53 -3.56 10.51
C HIS A 452 -6.84 -2.51 9.44
N TYR A 453 -7.85 -2.72 8.58
CA TYR A 453 -8.29 -1.70 7.63
C TYR A 453 -9.01 -0.52 8.31
N PHE A 454 -9.55 -0.71 9.52
CA PHE A 454 -10.43 0.27 10.17
C PHE A 454 -9.95 0.77 11.53
N LEU A 455 -9.16 -0.01 12.26
CA LEU A 455 -8.52 0.39 13.53
C LEU A 455 -7.21 1.12 13.32
N ASP A 456 -6.65 1.12 12.11
CA ASP A 456 -5.56 2.02 11.69
C ASP A 456 -6.05 3.49 11.52
N THR A 457 -7.14 3.85 12.23
CA THR A 457 -7.62 5.21 12.40
C THR A 457 -6.51 6.09 12.92
N HIS A 458 -6.06 7.05 12.10
CA HIS A 458 -5.70 8.47 12.33
C HIS A 458 -5.09 8.91 13.68
N THR A 459 -4.68 7.97 14.51
CA THR A 459 -4.14 8.13 15.85
C THR A 459 -2.92 7.24 15.99
N HIS A 460 -2.07 7.23 14.97
CA HIS A 460 -0.70 7.60 15.29
C HIS A 460 -0.75 9.08 15.73
N THR A 461 -1.23 9.31 16.96
CA THR A 461 -0.65 10.38 17.77
C THR A 461 0.84 10.26 17.56
N ALA A 462 1.47 11.36 17.20
CA ALA A 462 2.84 11.51 16.75
C ALA A 462 3.91 11.05 17.78
N THR A 463 3.73 9.90 18.41
CA THR A 463 4.35 9.48 19.65
C THR A 463 4.59 7.97 19.76
N ASP A 464 4.14 7.13 18.84
CA ASP A 464 4.56 5.72 18.86
C ASP A 464 5.93 5.58 18.17
N ASN A 465 6.97 5.64 19.00
CA ASN A 465 8.39 5.37 18.73
C ASN A 465 9.18 6.37 17.87
N HIS A 466 8.64 7.55 17.61
CA HIS A 466 9.43 8.70 17.13
C HIS A 466 9.52 9.80 18.20
N GLU A 467 9.65 9.42 19.48
CA GLU A 467 10.21 10.33 20.49
C GLU A 467 11.55 10.83 19.96
N GLN A 468 11.56 12.08 19.50
CA GLN A 468 12.75 12.88 19.22
C GLN A 468 13.92 12.08 18.63
N CYS A 469 13.96 11.91 17.31
CA CYS A 469 15.25 12.02 16.63
C CYS A 469 15.77 13.43 16.96
N SER A 470 16.48 13.54 18.08
CA SER A 470 17.04 14.78 18.57
C SER A 470 18.23 15.07 17.68
N TYR A 471 17.97 15.76 16.57
CA TYR A 471 19.00 16.16 15.63
C TYR A 471 19.98 17.08 16.37
N HIS A 472 21.13 16.55 16.77
CA HIS A 472 22.22 17.38 17.26
C HIS A 472 22.86 18.10 16.06
N LEU A 473 22.35 19.29 15.75
CA LEU A 473 22.97 20.23 14.83
C LEU A 473 24.18 20.88 15.52
N LEU A 474 25.33 20.21 15.46
CA LEU A 474 26.63 20.81 15.75
C LEU A 474 27.20 21.36 14.44
N GLU A 475 27.45 22.66 14.37
CA GLU A 475 28.17 23.33 13.26
C GLU A 475 27.61 23.06 11.85
N GLY A 476 26.28 22.89 11.71
CA GLY A 476 25.64 22.68 10.41
C GLY A 476 25.84 21.28 9.81
N LYS A 477 26.31 20.31 10.60
CA LYS A 477 26.37 18.88 10.22
C LYS A 477 25.44 18.06 11.11
N MET A 478 24.61 17.25 10.47
CA MET A 478 23.73 16.31 11.18
C MET A 478 24.51 15.05 11.50
N TYR A 479 24.82 14.84 12.78
CA TYR A 479 25.39 13.59 13.28
C TYR A 479 24.26 12.67 13.70
N ILE A 480 24.17 11.50 13.06
CA ILE A 480 23.23 10.43 13.38
C ILE A 480 24.06 9.19 13.68
N GLU A 481 23.84 8.61 14.86
CA GLU A 481 24.51 7.37 15.24
C GLU A 481 24.10 6.23 14.30
N HIS A 482 24.99 5.26 14.06
CA HIS A 482 24.68 4.17 13.13
C HIS A 482 23.42 3.38 13.54
N ALA A 483 23.17 3.22 14.83
CA ALA A 483 21.95 2.58 15.33
C ALA A 483 20.68 3.35 14.92
N GLU A 484 20.70 4.68 15.01
CA GLU A 484 19.61 5.56 14.58
C GLU A 484 19.46 5.60 13.05
N PHE A 485 20.55 5.48 12.30
CA PHE A 485 20.45 5.33 10.84
C PHE A 485 19.82 3.98 10.44
N GLN A 486 20.15 2.90 11.15
CA GLN A 486 19.59 1.57 10.88
C GLN A 486 18.08 1.52 11.14
N THR A 487 17.57 2.23 12.15
CA THR A 487 16.12 2.32 12.37
C THR A 487 15.42 3.10 11.26
N ILE A 488 16.01 4.20 10.78
CA ILE A 488 15.52 4.95 9.62
C ILE A 488 15.54 4.09 8.34
N LEU A 489 16.62 3.33 8.13
CA LEU A 489 16.77 2.43 6.99
C LEU A 489 15.75 1.29 7.05
N ALA A 490 15.54 0.70 8.22
CA ALA A 490 14.52 -0.33 8.44
C ALA A 490 13.13 0.21 8.10
N ALA A 491 12.78 1.38 8.63
CA ALA A 491 11.49 2.02 8.35
C ALA A 491 11.26 2.22 6.85
N HIS A 492 12.20 2.86 6.14
CA HIS A 492 12.08 3.11 4.70
C HIS A 492 12.08 1.83 3.85
N CYS A 493 12.88 0.82 4.21
CA CYS A 493 12.91 -0.45 3.50
C CYS A 493 11.65 -1.30 3.73
N GLN A 494 10.96 -1.12 4.85
CA GLN A 494 9.72 -1.83 5.22
C GLN A 494 8.44 -1.08 4.82
N GLU A 495 8.48 0.24 4.59
CA GLU A 495 7.31 1.10 4.30
C GLU A 495 6.54 0.76 2.99
N GLU A 496 7.05 -0.13 2.14
CA GLU A 496 6.35 -0.56 0.91
C GLU A 496 5.02 -1.31 1.18
N SER A 497 4.74 -1.67 2.43
CA SER A 497 3.47 -2.28 2.89
C SER A 497 2.43 -1.29 3.41
N GLY A 498 2.74 0.02 3.51
CA GLY A 498 1.84 1.03 4.09
C GLY A 498 0.51 1.21 3.34
N HIS A 499 -0.60 1.21 4.09
CA HIS A 499 -1.94 1.51 3.58
C HIS A 499 -2.08 3.00 3.22
N THR A 500 -3.00 3.33 2.33
CA THR A 500 -3.27 4.73 2.01
C THR A 500 -3.99 5.41 3.18
N HIS A 501 -3.39 6.44 3.78
CA HIS A 501 -3.98 7.26 4.86
C HIS A 501 -5.20 8.11 4.45
N GLN A 502 -5.91 7.73 3.40
CA GLN A 502 -7.14 8.40 3.04
C GLN A 502 -8.31 7.73 3.75
N ASP A 503 -9.25 8.51 4.26
CA ASP A 503 -10.52 8.03 4.83
C ASP A 503 -11.09 6.86 4.00
N ASP A 504 -11.58 5.82 4.65
CA ASP A 504 -12.28 4.71 4.01
C ASP A 504 -13.57 5.20 3.32
N ILE A 505 -14.04 4.47 2.31
CA ILE A 505 -15.24 4.84 1.53
C ILE A 505 -16.45 5.14 2.45
N PRO A 506 -16.79 4.30 3.45
CA PRO A 506 -17.86 4.61 4.42
C PRO A 506 -17.64 5.93 5.17
N THR A 507 -16.44 6.17 5.70
CA THR A 507 -16.11 7.44 6.37
C THR A 507 -16.22 8.63 5.43
N ARG A 508 -15.83 8.52 4.16
CA ARG A 508 -16.03 9.60 3.17
C ARG A 508 -17.49 9.91 2.93
N LEU A 509 -18.34 8.88 2.84
CA LEU A 509 -19.77 9.05 2.66
C LEU A 509 -20.39 9.74 3.89
N LEU A 510 -20.05 9.29 5.10
CA LEU A 510 -20.47 9.91 6.34
C LEU A 510 -20.02 11.37 6.44
N ASN A 511 -18.75 11.64 6.13
CA ASN A 511 -18.20 12.99 6.13
C ASN A 511 -18.88 13.90 5.09
N GLY A 512 -19.25 13.34 3.94
CA GLY A 512 -20.03 14.03 2.90
C GLY A 512 -21.44 14.39 3.37
N LEU A 513 -22.16 13.43 3.96
CA LEU A 513 -23.51 13.65 4.51
C LEU A 513 -23.50 14.64 5.68
N ALA A 514 -22.44 14.60 6.50
CA ALA A 514 -22.24 15.50 7.62
C ALA A 514 -21.64 16.87 7.22
N SER A 515 -21.37 17.10 5.93
CA SER A 515 -20.75 18.35 5.46
C SER A 515 -21.49 19.62 5.87
N PRO A 516 -22.84 19.68 5.94
CA PRO A 516 -23.52 20.88 6.46
C PRO A 516 -23.19 21.13 7.93
N LEU A 517 -23.04 20.07 8.73
CA LEU A 517 -22.71 20.17 10.14
C LEU A 517 -21.23 20.54 10.34
N TYR A 518 -20.33 20.03 9.50
CA TYR A 518 -18.94 20.49 9.43
C TYR A 518 -18.86 21.99 9.10
N LEU A 519 -19.67 22.48 8.15
CA LEU A 519 -19.71 23.90 7.81
C LEU A 519 -20.16 24.77 8.99
N LEU A 520 -21.21 24.36 9.71
CA LEU A 520 -21.67 25.06 10.90
C LEU A 520 -20.59 25.06 12.01
N ALA A 521 -19.92 23.92 12.21
CA ALA A 521 -18.80 23.82 13.14
C ALA A 521 -17.64 24.74 12.73
N THR A 522 -17.34 24.84 11.44
CA THR A 522 -16.30 25.73 10.91
C THR A 522 -16.65 27.20 11.12
N LEU A 523 -17.86 27.62 10.77
CA LEU A 523 -18.30 29.00 10.96
C LEU A 523 -18.28 29.42 12.42
N TRP A 524 -18.68 28.51 13.32
CA TRP A 524 -18.57 28.72 14.76
C TRP A 524 -17.12 28.88 15.21
N ASP A 525 -16.21 28.02 14.75
CA ASP A 525 -14.79 28.10 15.11
C ASP A 525 -14.12 29.37 14.60
N VAL A 526 -14.47 29.84 13.39
CA VAL A 526 -13.97 31.11 12.84
C VAL A 526 -14.42 32.27 13.73
N TRP A 527 -15.72 32.36 14.01
CA TRP A 527 -16.28 33.40 14.87
C TRP A 527 -15.67 33.37 16.27
N ALA A 528 -15.65 32.20 16.92
CA ALA A 528 -15.10 32.04 18.25
C ALA A 528 -13.60 32.35 18.32
N SER A 529 -12.84 32.06 17.26
CA SER A 529 -11.40 32.33 17.22
C SER A 529 -11.04 33.82 17.20
N GLN A 530 -11.97 34.71 16.86
CA GLN A 530 -11.71 36.16 16.87
C GLN A 530 -11.33 36.68 18.27
N ASN A 531 -11.78 35.99 19.32
CA ASN A 531 -11.41 36.28 20.71
C ASN A 531 -9.97 35.91 21.06
N ASN A 532 -9.21 35.31 20.14
CA ASN A 532 -7.80 34.98 20.31
C ASN A 532 -6.86 36.11 19.84
N ALA A 533 -7.40 37.26 19.39
CA ALA A 533 -6.62 38.36 18.78
C ALA A 533 -5.74 39.16 19.76
N SER A 534 -5.68 38.81 21.04
CA SER A 534 -4.82 39.45 22.04
C SER A 534 -3.35 39.01 21.91
N SER A 535 -2.43 39.98 21.98
CA SER A 535 -1.00 39.80 21.63
C SER A 535 -0.20 38.84 22.51
N ASP A 536 -0.70 38.49 23.70
CA ASP A 536 0.00 37.66 24.68
C ASP A 536 -0.52 36.20 24.75
N SER A 537 -1.47 35.82 23.88
CA SER A 537 -2.07 34.49 23.89
C SER A 537 -1.37 33.56 22.86
N PRO A 538 -0.99 32.32 23.24
CA PRO A 538 -0.52 31.32 22.27
C PRO A 538 -1.61 30.83 21.30
N LYS A 539 -2.87 31.25 21.50
CA LYS A 539 -4.04 30.86 20.71
C LYS A 539 -4.13 31.74 19.47
N ARG A 540 -4.43 31.13 18.33
CA ARG A 540 -4.45 31.81 17.02
C ARG A 540 -5.87 32.14 16.57
N VAL A 541 -6.03 33.26 15.88
CA VAL A 541 -7.23 33.55 15.08
C VAL A 541 -7.21 32.66 13.85
N LEU A 542 -8.31 31.97 13.56
CA LEU A 542 -8.40 31.00 12.47
C LEU A 542 -9.09 31.62 11.25
N SER A 543 -8.48 31.45 10.08
CA SER A 543 -9.18 31.64 8.81
C SER A 543 -10.23 30.55 8.58
N PHE A 544 -11.17 30.79 7.66
CA PHE A 544 -12.17 29.77 7.29
C PHE A 544 -11.52 28.46 6.86
N THR A 545 -10.45 28.49 6.07
CA THR A 545 -9.73 27.30 5.62
C THR A 545 -9.07 26.55 6.77
N GLN A 546 -8.44 27.26 7.71
CA GLN A 546 -7.83 26.63 8.89
C GLN A 546 -8.89 26.01 9.80
N ALA A 547 -10.00 26.70 10.04
CA ALA A 547 -11.11 26.17 10.83
C ALA A 547 -11.78 24.98 10.13
N TRP A 548 -11.94 25.01 8.80
CA TRP A 548 -12.47 23.88 8.02
C TRP A 548 -11.58 22.65 8.12
N ASN A 549 -10.28 22.83 7.89
CA ASN A 549 -9.30 21.75 7.99
C ASN A 549 -9.26 21.17 9.39
N LYS A 550 -9.25 22.03 10.43
CA LYS A 550 -9.32 21.64 11.83
C LYS A 550 -10.54 20.76 12.15
N GLN A 551 -11.74 21.14 11.72
CA GLN A 551 -12.95 20.34 11.99
C GLN A 551 -12.89 18.96 11.32
N ARG A 552 -12.25 18.87 10.14
CA ARG A 552 -12.09 17.62 9.39
C ARG A 552 -10.85 16.82 9.78
N GLY A 553 -10.07 17.27 10.76
CA GLY A 553 -8.83 16.60 11.17
C GLY A 553 -7.68 16.71 10.14
N ILE A 554 -7.75 17.68 9.22
CA ILE A 554 -6.69 17.93 8.23
C ILE A 554 -5.62 18.82 8.88
N PRO A 555 -4.35 18.37 8.99
CA PRO A 555 -3.30 19.14 9.66
C PRO A 555 -2.89 20.39 8.86
N GLU A 556 -2.26 21.37 9.52
CA GLU A 556 -1.79 22.61 8.88
C GLU A 556 -0.51 22.36 8.06
N LYS A 557 -0.40 22.98 6.87
CA LYS A 557 0.77 22.80 6.00
C LYS A 557 1.99 23.53 6.58
N GLU A 558 3.07 22.81 6.83
CA GLU A 558 4.37 23.31 7.23
C GLU A 558 5.30 23.48 6.02
N GLN A 559 6.13 24.53 6.04
CA GLN A 559 7.29 24.65 5.16
C GLN A 559 8.51 24.16 5.92
N VAL A 560 9.29 23.27 5.29
CA VAL A 560 10.52 22.78 5.91
C VAL A 560 11.66 23.73 5.53
N PRO A 561 12.29 24.45 6.50
CA PRO A 561 13.46 25.26 6.21
C PRO A 561 14.65 24.34 5.99
N VAL A 562 14.82 23.87 4.75
CA VAL A 562 15.95 22.99 4.41
C VAL A 562 17.17 23.85 4.11
N SER A 563 18.08 23.96 5.07
CA SER A 563 19.43 24.47 4.83
C SER A 563 20.23 23.41 4.07
N PHE A 564 20.28 23.53 2.74
CA PHE A 564 21.31 23.05 1.81
C PHE A 564 22.04 21.70 2.06
N MET A 565 21.43 20.73 2.73
CA MET A 565 22.02 19.40 2.86
C MET A 565 21.60 18.53 1.68
N GLY A 566 22.61 18.02 0.96
CA GLY A 566 22.52 16.72 0.28
C GLY A 566 21.88 16.69 -1.11
N SER A 567 22.34 17.50 -2.08
CA SER A 567 22.22 17.05 -3.48
C SER A 567 23.13 15.83 -3.68
N PRO A 568 22.70 14.79 -4.42
CA PRO A 568 23.55 13.63 -4.68
C PRO A 568 24.87 14.04 -5.33
N SER A 569 25.92 13.23 -5.16
CA SER A 569 27.20 13.51 -5.82
C SER A 569 27.03 13.65 -7.34
N MET A 570 27.88 14.46 -7.98
CA MET A 570 27.92 14.57 -9.44
C MET A 570 28.19 13.21 -10.13
N HIS A 571 28.82 12.27 -9.41
CA HIS A 571 29.03 10.91 -9.88
C HIS A 571 27.71 10.13 -9.91
N TRP A 572 26.90 10.20 -8.85
CA TRP A 572 25.56 9.62 -8.86
C TRP A 572 24.67 10.25 -9.92
N GLN A 573 24.65 11.58 -10.05
CA GLN A 573 23.81 12.25 -11.06
C GLN A 573 24.14 11.76 -12.49
N LYS A 574 25.42 11.52 -12.77
CA LYS A 574 25.87 10.90 -14.04
C LYS A 574 25.38 9.47 -14.18
N GLU A 575 25.50 8.63 -13.15
CA GLU A 575 24.99 7.25 -13.17
C GLU A 575 23.48 7.17 -13.30
N GLN A 576 22.75 8.02 -12.56
CA GLN A 576 21.30 8.12 -12.62
C GLN A 576 20.86 8.52 -14.03
N ALA A 577 21.53 9.48 -14.67
CA ALA A 577 21.24 9.84 -16.06
C ALA A 577 21.42 8.63 -17.00
N LEU A 578 22.54 7.91 -16.91
CA LEU A 578 22.82 6.73 -17.74
C LEU A 578 21.77 5.62 -17.52
N PHE A 579 21.42 5.37 -16.26
CA PHE A 579 20.41 4.40 -15.85
C PHE A 579 19.01 4.75 -16.38
N LEU A 580 18.59 6.00 -16.25
CA LEU A 580 17.28 6.46 -16.73
C LEU A 580 17.19 6.42 -18.26
N ILE A 581 18.27 6.80 -18.97
CA ILE A 581 18.32 6.70 -20.43
C ILE A 581 18.22 5.25 -20.89
N GLU A 582 18.95 4.33 -20.23
CA GLU A 582 18.90 2.90 -20.53
C GLU A 582 17.49 2.34 -20.34
N ARG A 583 16.86 2.69 -19.21
CA ARG A 583 15.49 2.28 -18.90
C ARG A 583 14.49 2.79 -19.93
N HIS A 584 14.64 4.04 -20.39
CA HIS A 584 13.80 4.62 -21.44
C HIS A 584 14.02 3.94 -22.80
N ALA A 585 15.26 3.64 -23.16
CA ALA A 585 15.58 2.90 -24.38
C ALA A 585 14.96 1.49 -24.39
N GLN A 586 15.01 0.78 -23.25
CA GLN A 586 14.35 -0.52 -23.09
C GLN A 586 12.82 -0.42 -23.23
N GLN A 587 12.21 0.66 -22.74
CA GLN A 587 10.77 0.89 -22.92
C GLN A 587 10.42 1.15 -24.40
N LEU A 588 11.27 1.89 -25.12
CA LEU A 588 11.12 2.08 -26.56
C LEU A 588 11.26 0.78 -27.34
N ALA A 589 12.15 -0.12 -26.92
CA ALA A 589 12.36 -1.42 -27.58
C ALA A 589 11.14 -2.35 -27.49
N MET A 590 10.27 -2.17 -26.49
CA MET A 590 9.01 -2.91 -26.34
C MET A 590 7.86 -2.34 -27.20
N ALA A 591 8.12 -1.32 -28.02
CA ALA A 591 7.09 -0.72 -28.86
C ALA A 591 6.68 -1.68 -29.99
N SER A 592 5.37 -1.95 -30.11
CA SER A 592 4.81 -2.81 -31.15
C SER A 592 4.65 -2.16 -32.53
N THR A 593 4.98 -0.89 -32.68
CA THR A 593 4.58 -0.05 -33.82
C THR A 593 5.53 1.14 -33.96
N GLY A 594 5.88 1.50 -35.20
CA GLY A 594 6.89 2.52 -35.52
C GLY A 594 8.30 2.06 -35.18
N ASN A 595 8.64 0.80 -35.50
CA ASN A 595 9.85 0.14 -35.04
C ASN A 595 11.13 0.81 -35.55
N ASP A 596 11.13 1.33 -36.78
CA ASP A 596 12.32 1.96 -37.36
C ASP A 596 12.64 3.29 -36.66
N LEU A 597 11.62 4.13 -36.42
CA LEU A 597 11.80 5.36 -35.64
C LEU A 597 12.13 5.07 -34.16
N ALA A 598 11.59 3.98 -33.60
CA ALA A 598 11.96 3.56 -32.25
C ALA A 598 13.43 3.14 -32.17
N LYS A 599 13.93 2.40 -33.17
CA LYS A 599 15.36 2.04 -33.29
C LYS A 599 16.23 3.28 -33.46
N GLU A 600 15.84 4.22 -34.31
CA GLU A 600 16.56 5.49 -34.51
C GLU A 600 16.65 6.29 -33.20
N LYS A 601 15.54 6.39 -32.44
CA LYS A 601 15.55 7.02 -31.11
C LYS A 601 16.46 6.28 -30.13
N ILE A 602 16.43 4.94 -30.12
CA ILE A 602 17.29 4.12 -29.26
C ILE A 602 18.77 4.33 -29.59
N GLU A 603 19.15 4.38 -30.86
CA GLU A 603 20.52 4.64 -31.31
C GLU A 603 21.01 6.03 -30.88
N GLN A 604 20.15 7.05 -30.99
CA GLN A 604 20.46 8.39 -30.49
C GLN A 604 20.61 8.43 -28.97
N LEU A 605 19.81 7.66 -28.23
CA LEU A 605 19.95 7.53 -26.77
C LEU A 605 21.24 6.81 -26.39
N HIS A 606 21.65 5.77 -27.11
CA HIS A 606 22.94 5.11 -26.90
C HIS A 606 24.12 6.04 -27.22
N THR A 607 24.02 6.83 -28.30
CA THR A 607 25.01 7.87 -28.61
C THR A 607 25.11 8.90 -27.47
N LEU A 608 23.97 9.30 -26.89
CA LEU A 608 23.94 10.17 -25.72
C LEU A 608 24.63 9.51 -24.51
N GLN A 609 24.35 8.24 -24.22
CA GLN A 609 24.99 7.50 -23.12
C GLN A 609 26.51 7.47 -23.29
N ASP A 610 27.01 7.16 -24.49
CA ASP A 610 28.45 7.12 -24.76
C ASP A 610 29.11 8.48 -24.60
N ASN A 611 28.43 9.55 -25.01
CA ASN A 611 28.90 10.91 -24.81
C ASN A 611 28.94 11.29 -23.31
N ILE A 612 27.91 10.90 -22.54
CA ILE A 612 27.88 11.11 -21.08
C ILE A 612 29.03 10.35 -20.41
N ARG A 613 29.29 9.10 -20.81
CA ARG A 613 30.38 8.26 -20.27
C ARG A 613 31.75 8.91 -20.48
N LYS A 614 32.03 9.43 -21.68
CA LYS A 614 33.32 10.02 -22.07
C LYS A 614 33.60 11.39 -21.42
N LYS A 615 32.57 12.17 -21.09
CA LYS A 615 32.74 13.53 -20.56
C LYS A 615 32.77 13.61 -19.03
N LYS A 616 33.37 14.69 -18.53
CA LYS A 616 33.39 15.02 -17.10
C LYS A 616 31.97 15.38 -16.60
N PRO A 617 31.59 15.01 -15.36
CA PRO A 617 30.24 15.25 -14.83
C PRO A 617 29.75 16.70 -14.90
N GLN A 618 30.66 17.69 -14.80
CA GLN A 618 30.32 19.11 -14.82
C GLN A 618 29.73 19.59 -16.15
N ALA A 619 29.95 18.87 -17.25
CA ALA A 619 29.41 19.21 -18.57
C ALA A 619 27.99 18.62 -18.82
N LEU A 620 27.45 17.85 -17.86
CA LEU A 620 26.23 17.06 -18.06
C LEU A 620 24.98 17.92 -18.31
N ALA A 621 24.79 19.01 -17.56
CA ALA A 621 23.62 19.89 -17.71
C ALA A 621 23.56 20.55 -19.09
N LEU A 622 24.69 21.05 -19.59
CA LEU A 622 24.78 21.66 -20.92
C LEU A 622 24.55 20.62 -22.02
N GLN A 623 25.06 19.41 -21.83
CA GLN A 623 24.90 18.32 -22.80
C GLN A 623 23.45 17.86 -22.91
N LEU A 624 22.75 17.66 -21.80
CA LEU A 624 21.33 17.29 -21.82
C LEU A 624 20.47 18.39 -22.43
N LYS A 625 20.75 19.67 -22.13
CA LYS A 625 20.08 20.82 -22.73
C LYS A 625 20.26 20.87 -24.26
N ASN A 626 21.45 20.55 -24.75
CA ASN A 626 21.71 20.50 -26.19
C ASN A 626 21.04 19.28 -26.84
N GLN A 627 21.02 18.13 -26.16
CA GLN A 627 20.41 16.92 -26.68
C GLN A 627 18.88 17.02 -26.77
N ALA A 628 18.23 17.82 -25.92
CA ALA A 628 16.80 18.09 -26.01
C ALA A 628 16.38 18.71 -27.37
N LYS A 629 17.33 19.26 -28.14
CA LYS A 629 17.10 19.86 -29.45
C LYS A 629 17.25 18.88 -30.63
N VAL A 630 17.55 17.60 -30.37
CA VAL A 630 17.70 16.60 -31.43
C VAL A 630 16.33 16.28 -32.02
N GLU A 631 16.16 16.59 -33.31
CA GLU A 631 14.88 16.51 -34.03
C GLU A 631 14.26 15.10 -33.98
N VAL A 632 15.09 14.05 -34.01
CA VAL A 632 14.66 12.65 -33.94
C VAL A 632 13.79 12.39 -32.72
N TYR A 633 14.07 13.04 -31.58
CA TYR A 633 13.26 12.88 -30.37
C TYR A 633 11.87 13.47 -30.54
N GLY A 634 11.71 14.58 -31.26
CA GLY A 634 10.42 15.22 -31.56
C GLY A 634 9.59 14.50 -32.63
N LYS A 635 10.17 13.57 -33.41
CA LYS A 635 9.42 12.82 -34.43
C LYS A 635 8.43 11.85 -33.78
N HIS A 636 7.16 11.93 -34.16
CA HIS A 636 6.11 11.08 -33.61
C HIS A 636 5.91 9.81 -34.46
N ARG A 637 5.61 8.67 -33.80
CA ARG A 637 5.60 7.34 -34.43
C ARG A 637 4.42 7.05 -35.35
N PHE A 638 3.37 7.88 -35.32
CA PHE A 638 2.09 7.61 -36.00
C PHE A 638 1.55 8.76 -36.85
N PHE A 639 1.85 9.99 -36.46
CA PHE A 639 1.24 11.19 -37.03
C PHE A 639 2.25 12.31 -36.94
N ASN A 640 2.30 13.18 -37.94
CA ASN A 640 3.16 14.35 -37.93
C ASN A 640 2.42 15.53 -37.27
N VAL A 641 2.07 15.38 -35.99
CA VAL A 641 1.42 16.44 -35.20
C VAL A 641 2.48 17.13 -34.37
N GLY A 642 2.46 18.46 -34.30
CA GLY A 642 3.40 19.28 -33.51
C GLY A 642 3.29 19.13 -31.99
N GLU A 643 2.88 17.95 -31.49
CA GLU A 643 2.84 17.63 -30.07
C GLU A 643 4.19 17.07 -29.60
N VAL A 644 4.63 17.52 -28.42
CA VAL A 644 5.85 17.05 -27.75
C VAL A 644 5.77 15.55 -27.50
N THR A 645 6.74 14.80 -28.02
CA THR A 645 6.73 13.34 -27.84
C THR A 645 7.21 12.94 -26.45
N GLU A 646 6.90 11.72 -26.02
CA GLU A 646 7.37 11.16 -24.75
C GLU A 646 8.90 11.14 -24.62
N THR A 647 9.62 10.90 -25.71
CA THR A 647 11.10 10.88 -25.69
C THR A 647 11.68 12.28 -25.58
N GLU A 648 11.05 13.26 -26.25
CA GLU A 648 11.41 14.67 -26.14
C GLU A 648 11.16 15.19 -24.72
N ARG A 649 9.97 14.90 -24.16
CA ARG A 649 9.63 15.24 -22.77
C ARG A 649 10.60 14.60 -21.78
N PHE A 650 10.88 13.30 -21.93
CA PHE A 650 11.84 12.59 -21.07
C PHE A 650 13.20 13.28 -21.03
N ILE A 651 13.76 13.64 -22.20
CA ILE A 651 15.07 14.32 -22.27
C ILE A 651 15.01 15.74 -21.70
N ALA A 652 13.90 16.46 -21.90
CA ALA A 652 13.71 17.79 -21.35
C ALA A 652 13.59 17.81 -19.82
N GLU A 653 12.91 16.82 -19.23
CA GLU A 653 12.71 16.69 -17.78
C GLU A 653 13.90 16.03 -17.07
N LEU A 654 14.75 15.30 -17.80
CA LEU A 654 15.88 14.55 -17.23
C LEU A 654 16.81 15.41 -16.34
N PRO A 655 17.22 16.64 -16.72
CA PRO A 655 18.07 17.48 -15.86
C PRO A 655 17.43 17.83 -14.52
N GLU A 656 16.14 18.14 -14.51
CA GLU A 656 15.41 18.44 -13.28
C GLU A 656 15.29 17.19 -12.40
N ARG A 657 15.00 16.04 -13.03
CA ARG A 657 14.85 14.76 -12.33
C ARG A 657 16.11 14.30 -11.61
N ILE A 658 17.30 14.58 -12.16
CA ILE A 658 18.58 14.23 -11.53
C ILE A 658 19.19 15.40 -10.74
N ALA A 659 18.39 16.42 -10.43
CA ALA A 659 18.78 17.60 -9.64
C ALA A 659 20.02 18.34 -10.18
N LEU A 660 20.20 18.40 -11.51
CA LEU A 660 21.27 19.20 -12.10
C LEU A 660 20.96 20.69 -11.96
N ARG A 661 21.87 21.43 -11.33
CA ARG A 661 21.82 22.89 -11.37
C ARG A 661 22.23 23.35 -12.76
N VAL A 662 21.27 23.88 -13.50
CA VAL A 662 21.58 24.69 -14.67
C VAL A 662 22.11 26.03 -14.14
N PRO A 663 23.37 26.42 -14.43
CA PRO A 663 23.82 27.76 -14.07
C PRO A 663 22.85 28.77 -14.71
N ALA A 664 22.33 29.70 -13.89
CA ALA A 664 21.54 30.82 -14.39
C ALA A 664 22.38 31.52 -15.47
N ALA A 665 21.76 31.71 -16.64
CA ALA A 665 22.40 32.28 -17.82
C ALA A 665 22.84 33.72 -17.58
#